data_AF-A0A6P8C148-F1
#
_entry.id   AF-A0A6P8C148-F1
#
_cell.length_a   1.000
_cell.length_b   1.000
_cell.length_c   1.000
_cell.angle_alpha   90.00
_cell.angle_beta   90.00
_cell.angle_gamma   90.00
#
_symmetry.space_group_name_H-M   'P 1'
#
loop_
_entity.id
_entity.type
_entity.pdbx_description
1 polymer ?
#
loop_
_entity_poly.entity_id
_entity_poly.type
_entity_poly.pdbx_seq_one_letter_code
_entity_poly.pdbx_strand_id
1 'polypeptide(L)'
;MLLHCKFAAHLAASVDIVFPVIHGQFGEDGGIQDLLEKTSIPFVGTGSRECCKAFDKYHASLELNKLGFVTVPSFLVQGSNEQESELAKWFTLNQLDPQRGKVVVKPARAGSSIGVTVAYGVADSLKKATDLILEGIDDKVLVEIFLEGGCEFTAIVLDVGPGSNSNPVTLLPTEVELRFHGTVDVREKDAIFNYRRKYLPTQQVAYHTPPRFPVGVVEQIRQGASHLFKQLGLRDFARIDGWFLPPTFHALTSEDRFGKTDYGTIVFTDINLISGMEQTSFLFQQASKVGFSHSNILQSIIHHACLRFPDLASSVNLSGHSRRSPNFLQLTETSKRAERASKAFVVFGGNTSERQVSLMSGTNVWLNLQAYDDLEVVPCLLAPSCEHSSSATSHEKDSDLSSWAVWTLPYSLVLRHTTEEVLDACVEAIEPKQAAFTSLLRNQVMNDLTEGLEKQSWFSGFDIGDELPEKYSLKEWIALARRVKATVFVAVHGGIGEDGTLQSLLEAEGVPYTGPGVAASKICMDKVATSLALNHLEDFGVFTIKKEVWKKRDLLQKPTVDVWLDITSKLQCETICVKPARDGCSTGVARLCSAEDLLVYIKALEEGLLQIPPNSFSKAHGMIEMPNPPPELLIFEPFIETDEIIVSSKSMEEKTPSLVWEGTSRWVEVTVGVIGKHGLMHSLSPSVTVKEAGDILSLEEKFQGGTGINLTPPPPSIMSAEALEKCKQRIELIADTLQLEGFSRIDAFVNVDSGEVLIIEVNTVPGMTPSTVLIHQALTEQPPMYPQQFFRTLLDLSSERSL
;
A
#
# COMPACT_ATOMS: atom_id res chain seq x y z
N MET A 1 -11.04 31.92 11.01
CA MET A 1 -10.00 32.87 11.46
C MET A 1 -9.52 32.60 12.89
N LEU A 2 -10.36 32.72 13.94
CA LEU A 2 -9.95 32.48 15.36
C LEU A 2 -9.32 31.10 15.64
N LEU A 3 -9.79 30.03 14.98
CA LEU A 3 -9.21 28.68 15.13
C LEU A 3 -7.82 28.56 14.50
N HIS A 4 -7.59 29.17 13.32
CA HIS A 4 -6.30 29.09 12.62
C HIS A 4 -5.23 29.86 13.39
N CYS A 5 -5.58 31.01 13.98
CA CYS A 5 -4.66 31.76 14.84
C CYS A 5 -4.26 30.96 16.09
N LYS A 6 -5.20 30.24 16.73
CA LYS A 6 -4.88 29.37 17.88
C LYS A 6 -3.98 28.20 17.49
N PHE A 7 -4.26 27.57 16.36
CA PHE A 7 -3.45 26.45 15.84
C PHE A 7 -2.02 26.89 15.52
N ALA A 8 -1.87 27.99 14.79
CA ALA A 8 -0.54 28.51 14.46
C ALA A 8 0.24 28.97 15.70
N ALA A 9 -0.43 29.62 16.67
CA ALA A 9 0.20 29.97 17.95
C ALA A 9 0.65 28.73 18.74
N HIS A 10 -0.11 27.64 18.69
CA HIS A 10 0.29 26.37 19.29
C HIS A 10 1.53 25.80 18.60
N LEU A 11 1.51 25.70 17.25
CA LEU A 11 2.65 25.20 16.48
C LEU A 11 3.92 26.00 16.74
N ALA A 12 3.85 27.33 16.70
CA ALA A 12 5.00 28.20 16.96
C ALA A 12 5.62 27.99 18.35
N ALA A 13 4.86 27.46 19.31
CA ALA A 13 5.32 27.17 20.67
C ALA A 13 5.74 25.70 20.89
N SER A 14 5.35 24.78 20.00
CA SER A 14 5.50 23.32 20.21
C SER A 14 6.45 22.62 19.26
N VAL A 15 6.82 23.23 18.13
CA VAL A 15 7.69 22.60 17.13
C VAL A 15 8.78 23.56 16.62
N ASP A 16 9.92 22.98 16.23
CA ASP A 16 11.02 23.71 15.59
C ASP A 16 10.81 23.89 14.08
N ILE A 17 10.22 22.89 13.42
CA ILE A 17 9.94 22.89 11.98
C ILE A 17 8.71 22.02 11.68
N VAL A 18 7.90 22.43 10.71
CA VAL A 18 6.75 21.68 10.22
C VAL A 18 7.10 20.99 8.91
N PHE A 19 6.77 19.71 8.76
CA PHE A 19 6.78 19.03 7.46
C PHE A 19 5.34 18.82 7.00
N PRO A 20 4.80 19.68 6.10
CA PRO A 20 3.44 19.52 5.61
C PRO A 20 3.38 18.30 4.68
N VAL A 21 2.74 17.21 5.14
CA VAL A 21 2.47 16.01 4.34
C VAL A 21 0.98 15.94 4.01
N ILE A 22 0.54 16.90 3.19
CA ILE A 22 -0.87 17.06 2.81
C ILE A 22 -0.92 17.19 1.29
N HIS A 23 -1.68 16.31 0.64
CA HIS A 23 -1.87 16.30 -0.82
C HIS A 23 -3.11 17.10 -1.22
N GLY A 24 -3.09 17.68 -2.42
CA GLY A 24 -4.23 18.41 -2.99
C GLY A 24 -4.40 19.84 -2.46
N GLN A 25 -5.63 20.36 -2.54
CA GLN A 25 -5.94 21.73 -2.10
C GLN A 25 -5.63 21.92 -0.61
N PHE A 26 -5.31 23.16 -0.22
CA PHE A 26 -4.73 23.57 1.06
C PHE A 26 -3.31 23.02 1.35
N GLY A 27 -2.94 21.85 0.83
CA GLY A 27 -1.62 21.25 1.02
C GLY A 27 -0.58 21.66 -0.03
N GLU A 28 -0.91 21.50 -1.31
CA GLU A 28 -0.02 21.74 -2.45
C GLU A 28 -0.30 23.05 -3.18
N ASP A 29 -1.43 23.72 -2.91
CA ASP A 29 -1.82 24.97 -3.56
C ASP A 29 -1.21 26.23 -2.91
N GLY A 30 -0.46 26.07 -1.82
CA GLY A 30 0.14 27.15 -1.04
C GLY A 30 -0.65 27.57 0.20
N GLY A 31 -1.81 26.97 0.47
CA GLY A 31 -2.69 27.37 1.58
C GLY A 31 -2.06 27.22 2.97
N ILE A 32 -1.55 26.02 3.29
CA ILE A 32 -0.86 25.77 4.57
C ILE A 32 0.47 26.53 4.65
N GLN A 33 1.18 26.67 3.53
CA GLN A 33 2.45 27.39 3.46
C GLN A 33 2.24 28.88 3.78
N ASP A 34 1.21 29.52 3.21
CA ASP A 34 0.88 30.92 3.48
C ASP A 34 0.56 31.14 4.98
N LEU A 35 -0.13 30.18 5.62
CA LEU A 35 -0.37 30.22 7.07
C LEU A 35 0.94 30.16 7.88
N LEU A 36 1.85 29.25 7.51
CA LEU A 36 3.14 29.07 8.19
C LEU A 36 4.05 30.29 7.96
N GLU A 37 4.09 30.82 6.73
CA GLU A 37 4.84 32.04 6.36
C GLU A 37 4.36 33.27 7.16
N LYS A 38 3.04 33.50 7.22
CA LYS A 38 2.45 34.62 7.97
C LYS A 38 2.74 34.56 9.46
N THR A 39 2.97 33.37 10.00
CA THR A 39 3.28 33.14 11.42
C THR A 39 4.76 32.88 11.69
N SER A 40 5.60 32.99 10.64
CA SER A 40 7.06 32.78 10.72
C SER A 40 7.46 31.42 11.29
N ILE A 41 6.65 30.39 11.04
CA ILE A 41 6.93 29.02 11.46
C ILE A 41 7.79 28.35 10.38
N PRO A 42 9.00 27.85 10.70
CA PRO A 42 9.82 27.11 9.75
C PRO A 42 9.10 25.88 9.21
N PHE A 43 9.28 25.59 7.91
CA PHE A 43 8.70 24.39 7.31
C PHE A 43 9.55 23.79 6.20
N VAL A 44 9.28 22.54 5.85
CA VAL A 44 9.85 21.80 4.72
C VAL A 44 9.00 22.04 3.47
N GLY A 45 9.65 22.32 2.35
CA GLY A 45 9.03 22.42 1.03
C GLY A 45 9.00 23.83 0.45
N THR A 46 8.31 23.96 -0.67
CA THR A 46 8.21 25.19 -1.48
C THR A 46 7.32 26.25 -0.84
N GLY A 47 7.61 27.54 -1.07
CA GLY A 47 6.83 28.66 -0.52
C GLY A 47 5.49 28.87 -1.22
N SER A 48 4.54 29.53 -0.55
CA SER A 48 3.13 29.62 -0.95
C SER A 48 2.91 30.15 -2.37
N ARG A 49 3.68 31.18 -2.77
CA ARG A 49 3.58 31.82 -4.09
C ARG A 49 4.01 30.88 -5.21
N GLU A 50 5.13 30.19 -5.03
CA GLU A 50 5.64 29.20 -5.97
C GLU A 50 4.71 27.98 -6.01
N CYS A 51 4.14 27.59 -4.87
CA CYS A 51 3.15 26.52 -4.82
C CYS A 51 1.93 26.82 -5.70
N CYS A 52 1.34 28.00 -5.53
CA CYS A 52 0.17 28.43 -6.29
C CYS A 52 0.41 28.43 -7.81
N LYS A 53 1.63 28.77 -8.25
CA LYS A 53 2.02 28.76 -9.67
C LYS A 53 2.19 27.35 -10.23
N ALA A 54 2.81 26.45 -9.45
CA ALA A 54 3.13 25.10 -9.90
C ALA A 54 1.91 24.16 -9.86
N PHE A 55 1.01 24.33 -8.89
CA PHE A 55 -0.11 23.42 -8.65
C PHE A 55 -1.24 23.55 -9.68
N ASP A 56 -1.47 24.75 -10.24
CA ASP A 56 -2.42 24.95 -11.35
C ASP A 56 -1.75 24.51 -12.67
N LYS A 57 -2.15 23.35 -13.17
CA LYS A 57 -1.57 22.72 -14.37
C LYS A 57 -1.64 23.60 -15.61
N TYR A 58 -2.68 24.43 -15.74
CA TYR A 58 -2.80 25.34 -16.87
C TYR A 58 -1.74 26.44 -16.79
N HIS A 59 -1.64 27.08 -15.64
CA HIS A 59 -0.63 28.12 -15.41
C HIS A 59 0.79 27.56 -15.49
N ALA A 60 1.04 26.38 -14.92
CA ALA A 60 2.30 25.69 -15.05
C ALA A 60 2.66 25.46 -16.53
N SER A 61 1.77 24.89 -17.33
CA SER A 61 1.98 24.69 -18.77
C SER A 61 2.33 25.99 -19.52
N LEU A 62 1.64 27.10 -19.22
CA LEU A 62 1.97 28.39 -19.81
C LEU A 62 3.38 28.88 -19.43
N GLU A 63 3.81 28.69 -18.18
CA GLU A 63 5.15 29.03 -17.73
C GLU A 63 6.22 28.13 -18.37
N LEU A 64 5.98 26.81 -18.48
CA LEU A 64 6.88 25.89 -19.17
C LEU A 64 7.09 26.31 -20.64
N ASN A 65 6.03 26.70 -21.34
CA ASN A 65 6.11 27.16 -22.72
C ASN A 65 6.95 28.44 -22.85
N LYS A 66 6.81 29.40 -21.90
CA LYS A 66 7.66 30.61 -21.86
C LYS A 66 9.13 30.29 -21.62
N LEU A 67 9.42 29.24 -20.86
CA LEU A 67 10.78 28.74 -20.60
C LEU A 67 11.35 27.91 -21.75
N GLY A 68 10.60 27.72 -22.84
CA GLY A 68 11.05 27.00 -24.03
C GLY A 68 10.90 25.48 -23.94
N PHE A 69 10.16 24.96 -22.97
CA PHE A 69 9.82 23.54 -22.90
C PHE A 69 8.72 23.19 -23.92
N VAL A 70 8.74 21.95 -24.40
CA VAL A 70 7.59 21.39 -25.11
C VAL A 70 6.48 21.13 -24.10
N THR A 71 5.27 21.61 -24.41
CA THR A 71 4.07 21.46 -23.57
C THR A 71 2.96 20.79 -24.36
N VAL A 72 2.13 20.01 -23.69
CA VAL A 72 0.93 19.43 -24.31
C VAL A 72 -0.02 20.57 -24.68
N PRO A 73 -0.52 20.64 -25.92
CA PRO A 73 -1.57 21.58 -26.25
C PRO A 73 -2.76 21.34 -25.34
N SER A 74 -3.26 22.42 -24.74
CA SER A 74 -4.37 22.38 -23.80
C SER A 74 -5.40 23.47 -24.08
N PHE A 75 -6.66 23.21 -23.76
CA PHE A 75 -7.75 24.19 -23.75
C PHE A 75 -8.35 24.25 -22.34
N LEU A 76 -8.60 25.45 -21.82
CA LEU A 76 -9.16 25.65 -20.48
C LEU A 76 -10.68 25.88 -20.59
N VAL A 77 -11.44 25.07 -19.86
CA VAL A 77 -12.89 25.18 -19.66
C VAL A 77 -13.12 25.82 -18.29
N GLN A 78 -13.78 26.98 -18.27
CA GLN A 78 -14.15 27.72 -17.05
C GLN A 78 -15.48 28.47 -17.23
N GLY A 79 -16.49 28.24 -16.37
CA GLY A 79 -17.81 28.89 -16.49
C GLY A 79 -18.72 28.31 -17.58
N SER A 80 -19.90 28.90 -17.80
CA SER A 80 -21.03 28.22 -18.45
C SER A 80 -21.48 28.71 -19.83
N ASN A 81 -20.87 29.71 -20.46
CA ASN A 81 -21.35 30.22 -21.75
C ASN A 81 -20.19 30.51 -22.73
N GLU A 82 -20.29 29.97 -23.96
CA GLU A 82 -19.47 30.27 -25.16
C GLU A 82 -18.21 29.43 -25.48
N GLN A 83 -18.00 28.24 -24.88
CA GLN A 83 -16.78 27.46 -25.12
C GLN A 83 -16.83 26.43 -26.26
N GLU A 84 -18.01 26.06 -26.76
CA GLU A 84 -18.14 24.99 -27.77
C GLU A 84 -17.51 25.35 -29.11
N SER A 85 -17.73 26.57 -29.61
CA SER A 85 -17.14 27.01 -30.88
C SER A 85 -15.62 27.15 -30.79
N GLU A 86 -15.11 27.61 -29.66
CA GLU A 86 -13.68 27.77 -29.42
C GLU A 86 -12.98 26.42 -29.27
N LEU A 87 -13.60 25.49 -28.53
CA LEU A 87 -13.08 24.13 -28.40
C LEU A 87 -13.08 23.41 -29.75
N ALA A 88 -14.12 23.56 -30.58
CA ALA A 88 -14.14 22.99 -31.93
C ALA A 88 -13.01 23.54 -32.84
N LYS A 89 -12.71 24.84 -32.74
CA LYS A 89 -11.55 25.45 -33.41
C LYS A 89 -10.24 24.88 -32.88
N TRP A 90 -10.12 24.70 -31.57
CA TRP A 90 -8.94 24.12 -30.94
C TRP A 90 -8.71 22.65 -31.38
N PHE A 91 -9.76 21.83 -31.48
CA PHE A 91 -9.68 20.48 -32.04
C PHE A 91 -9.13 20.51 -33.47
N THR A 92 -9.69 21.38 -34.32
CA THR A 92 -9.27 21.51 -35.72
C THR A 92 -7.81 21.96 -35.84
N LEU A 93 -7.39 22.94 -35.03
CA LEU A 93 -6.01 23.44 -35.00
C LEU A 93 -4.99 22.37 -34.59
N ASN A 94 -5.38 21.47 -33.68
CA ASN A 94 -4.56 20.36 -33.22
C ASN A 94 -4.74 19.07 -34.03
N GLN A 95 -5.36 19.16 -35.22
CA GLN A 95 -5.56 18.02 -36.13
C GLN A 95 -6.41 16.88 -35.53
N LEU A 96 -7.31 17.22 -34.60
CA LEU A 96 -8.27 16.29 -33.98
C LEU A 96 -9.64 16.41 -34.65
N ASP A 97 -10.32 15.27 -34.83
CA ASP A 97 -11.70 15.23 -35.31
C ASP A 97 -12.65 15.84 -34.25
N PRO A 98 -13.44 16.89 -34.57
CA PRO A 98 -14.34 17.51 -33.58
C PRO A 98 -15.43 16.60 -33.03
N GLN A 99 -15.76 15.49 -33.69
CA GLN A 99 -16.79 14.53 -33.25
C GLN A 99 -16.20 13.31 -32.55
N ARG A 100 -14.98 12.89 -32.89
CA ARG A 100 -14.40 11.61 -32.42
C ARG A 100 -12.97 11.70 -31.88
N GLY A 101 -12.35 12.87 -31.96
CA GLY A 101 -10.97 13.10 -31.52
C GLY A 101 -10.80 12.78 -30.05
N LYS A 102 -9.77 11.99 -29.73
CA LYS A 102 -9.51 11.50 -28.37
C LYS A 102 -8.70 12.55 -27.58
N VAL A 103 -9.20 12.94 -26.42
CA VAL A 103 -8.58 13.92 -25.52
C VAL A 103 -8.65 13.45 -24.07
N VAL A 104 -7.85 14.06 -23.20
CA VAL A 104 -7.94 13.92 -21.75
C VAL A 104 -8.63 15.14 -21.18
N VAL A 105 -9.62 14.93 -20.32
CA VAL A 105 -10.30 15.97 -19.54
C VAL A 105 -9.88 15.81 -18.08
N LYS A 106 -9.29 16.84 -17.48
CA LYS A 106 -8.76 16.78 -16.11
C LYS A 106 -8.92 18.09 -15.32
N PRO A 107 -9.09 18.05 -14.00
CA PRO A 107 -9.08 19.26 -13.19
C PRO A 107 -7.72 19.97 -13.20
N ALA A 108 -7.73 21.30 -13.22
CA ALA A 108 -6.51 22.09 -13.24
C ALA A 108 -5.73 22.03 -11.90
N ARG A 109 -6.44 21.96 -10.78
CA ARG A 109 -5.94 22.10 -9.40
C ARG A 109 -6.33 20.92 -8.50
N ALA A 110 -6.39 19.71 -9.07
CA ALA A 110 -6.55 18.46 -8.31
C ALA A 110 -5.34 17.53 -8.50
N GLY A 111 -4.96 16.80 -7.45
CA GLY A 111 -3.90 15.79 -7.49
C GLY A 111 -4.40 14.37 -7.77
N SER A 112 -3.47 13.42 -7.78
CA SER A 112 -3.77 11.97 -7.70
C SER A 112 -4.67 11.38 -8.80
N SER A 113 -4.73 12.02 -9.96
CA SER A 113 -5.63 11.65 -11.08
C SER A 113 -7.12 11.63 -10.73
N ILE A 114 -7.54 12.30 -9.65
CA ILE A 114 -8.95 12.45 -9.30
C ILE A 114 -9.63 13.32 -10.36
N GLY A 115 -10.77 12.85 -10.90
CA GLY A 115 -11.51 13.54 -11.95
C GLY A 115 -10.87 13.48 -13.34
N VAL A 116 -9.79 12.73 -13.55
CA VAL A 116 -9.19 12.56 -14.89
C VAL A 116 -9.99 11.55 -15.71
N THR A 117 -10.44 11.96 -16.89
CA THR A 117 -11.22 11.11 -17.80
C THR A 117 -10.76 11.26 -19.25
N VAL A 118 -10.99 10.24 -20.08
CA VAL A 118 -10.79 10.34 -21.54
C VAL A 118 -12.11 10.77 -22.16
N ALA A 119 -12.08 11.69 -23.12
CA ALA A 119 -13.26 12.15 -23.86
C ALA A 119 -13.06 12.06 -25.38
N TYR A 120 -14.17 11.98 -26.11
CA TYR A 120 -14.19 11.85 -27.57
C TYR A 120 -15.00 12.96 -28.24
N GLY A 121 -14.31 13.85 -28.95
CA GLY A 121 -14.90 15.01 -29.60
C GLY A 121 -15.31 16.12 -28.63
N VAL A 122 -15.76 17.23 -29.20
CA VAL A 122 -16.08 18.48 -28.49
C VAL A 122 -17.23 18.29 -27.50
N ALA A 123 -18.31 17.61 -27.91
CA ALA A 123 -19.51 17.45 -27.11
C ALA A 123 -19.27 16.62 -25.83
N ASP A 124 -18.58 15.48 -25.95
CA ASP A 124 -18.24 14.64 -24.80
C ASP A 124 -17.24 15.32 -23.87
N SER A 125 -16.26 16.06 -24.43
CA SER A 125 -15.27 16.81 -23.67
C SER A 125 -15.91 17.89 -22.79
N LEU A 126 -16.84 18.67 -23.35
CA LEU A 126 -17.57 19.70 -22.60
C LEU A 126 -18.49 19.10 -21.55
N LYS A 127 -19.18 18.00 -21.87
CA LYS A 127 -20.03 17.30 -20.92
C LYS A 127 -19.22 16.87 -19.70
N LYS A 128 -18.13 16.11 -19.91
CA LYS A 128 -17.26 15.64 -18.82
C LYS A 128 -16.64 16.79 -18.03
N ALA A 129 -16.23 17.87 -18.69
CA ALA A 129 -15.70 19.04 -18.00
C ALA A 129 -16.77 19.75 -17.14
N THR A 130 -18.00 19.85 -17.65
CA THR A 130 -19.13 20.43 -16.91
C THR A 130 -19.52 19.55 -15.72
N ASP A 131 -19.53 18.23 -15.90
CA ASP A 131 -19.82 17.27 -14.82
C ASP A 131 -18.83 17.44 -13.67
N LEU A 132 -17.52 17.54 -13.94
CA LEU A 132 -16.49 17.80 -12.92
C LEU A 132 -16.70 19.12 -12.16
N ILE A 133 -17.13 20.18 -12.86
CA ILE A 133 -17.43 21.49 -12.27
C ILE A 133 -18.68 21.41 -11.38
N LEU A 134 -19.73 20.73 -11.84
CA LEU A 134 -20.99 20.55 -11.10
C LEU A 134 -20.82 19.66 -9.87
N GLU A 135 -19.96 18.64 -9.95
CA GLU A 135 -19.56 17.80 -8.82
C GLU A 135 -18.70 18.56 -7.79
N GLY A 136 -18.25 19.77 -8.12
CA GLY A 136 -17.45 20.61 -7.22
C GLY A 136 -15.99 20.14 -7.09
N ILE A 137 -15.50 19.34 -8.04
CA ILE A 137 -14.11 18.85 -8.05
C ILE A 137 -13.14 20.00 -8.31
N ASP A 138 -13.42 20.81 -9.34
CA ASP A 138 -12.67 22.02 -9.66
C ASP A 138 -13.50 22.94 -10.57
N ASP A 139 -13.35 24.26 -10.44
CA ASP A 139 -14.01 25.26 -11.29
C ASP A 139 -13.24 25.55 -12.61
N LYS A 140 -12.04 24.97 -12.74
CA LYS A 140 -11.17 25.03 -13.92
C LYS A 140 -10.86 23.61 -14.40
N VAL A 141 -11.20 23.31 -15.65
CA VAL A 141 -10.96 21.99 -16.24
C VAL A 141 -10.15 22.13 -17.53
N LEU A 142 -9.13 21.30 -17.67
CA LEU A 142 -8.26 21.23 -18.84
C LEU A 142 -8.72 20.14 -19.81
N VAL A 143 -8.70 20.46 -21.09
CA VAL A 143 -8.81 19.50 -22.20
C VAL A 143 -7.46 19.45 -22.90
N GLU A 144 -6.80 18.29 -22.89
CA GLU A 144 -5.47 18.07 -23.46
C GLU A 144 -5.49 16.99 -24.54
N ILE A 145 -4.56 17.06 -25.48
CA ILE A 145 -4.38 15.99 -26.48
C ILE A 145 -4.03 14.68 -25.75
N PHE A 146 -4.69 13.59 -26.13
CA PHE A 146 -4.33 12.27 -25.64
C PHE A 146 -2.98 11.83 -26.23
N LEU A 147 -1.99 11.59 -25.38
CA LEU A 147 -0.62 11.21 -25.77
C LEU A 147 -0.53 9.71 -26.09
N GLU A 148 -1.11 9.30 -27.22
CA GLU A 148 -1.13 7.90 -27.63
C GLU A 148 0.27 7.35 -27.93
N GLY A 149 0.60 6.19 -27.36
CA GLY A 149 1.91 5.53 -27.52
C GLY A 149 3.06 6.18 -26.74
N GLY A 150 2.77 7.18 -25.90
CA GLY A 150 3.75 7.74 -24.97
C GLY A 150 3.99 6.85 -23.75
N CYS A 151 5.19 6.94 -23.18
CA CYS A 151 5.55 6.31 -21.92
C CYS A 151 5.57 7.38 -20.82
N GLU A 152 4.77 7.21 -19.76
CA GLU A 152 4.77 8.10 -18.60
C GLU A 152 6.04 7.86 -17.78
N PHE A 153 6.60 8.93 -17.21
CA PHE A 153 7.71 8.87 -16.27
C PHE A 153 7.50 9.80 -15.07
N THR A 154 8.13 9.43 -13.96
CA THR A 154 8.20 10.24 -12.74
C THR A 154 9.65 10.48 -12.36
N ALA A 155 10.00 11.69 -11.97
CA ALA A 155 11.34 12.06 -11.54
C ALA A 155 11.29 12.84 -10.21
N ILE A 156 12.00 12.33 -9.21
CA ILE A 156 12.20 13.02 -7.93
C ILE A 156 13.39 13.96 -8.06
N VAL A 157 13.21 15.21 -7.66
CA VAL A 157 14.27 16.22 -7.61
C VAL A 157 14.55 16.56 -6.16
N LEU A 158 15.81 16.49 -5.75
CA LEU A 158 16.28 16.88 -4.42
C LEU A 158 17.13 18.14 -4.54
N ASP A 159 16.90 19.13 -3.69
CA ASP A 159 17.80 20.28 -3.59
C ASP A 159 18.98 19.93 -2.66
N VAL A 160 20.20 19.98 -3.20
CA VAL A 160 21.44 19.69 -2.46
C VAL A 160 22.30 20.95 -2.26
N GLY A 161 21.70 22.12 -2.49
CA GLY A 161 22.38 23.40 -2.41
C GLY A 161 22.57 23.92 -0.98
N PRO A 162 23.53 24.84 -0.74
CA PRO A 162 23.68 25.47 0.56
C PRO A 162 22.70 26.62 0.77
N GLY A 163 21.95 26.57 1.87
CA GLY A 163 21.08 27.66 2.33
C GLY A 163 20.01 28.02 1.31
N SER A 164 20.06 29.24 0.76
CA SER A 164 19.10 29.70 -0.27
C SER A 164 19.56 29.46 -1.71
N ASN A 165 20.78 28.96 -1.93
CA ASN A 165 21.30 28.71 -3.27
C ASN A 165 20.90 27.31 -3.75
N SER A 166 19.84 27.24 -4.55
CA SER A 166 19.32 25.97 -5.07
C SER A 166 20.32 25.29 -6.02
N ASN A 167 20.62 24.02 -5.73
CA ASN A 167 21.38 23.10 -6.57
C ASN A 167 20.58 21.79 -6.70
N PRO A 168 19.56 21.74 -7.58
CA PRO A 168 18.73 20.57 -7.71
C PRO A 168 19.47 19.43 -8.41
N VAL A 169 19.32 18.22 -7.87
CA VAL A 169 19.75 16.96 -8.47
C VAL A 169 18.54 16.07 -8.65
N THR A 170 18.27 15.68 -9.89
CA THR A 170 17.23 14.71 -10.21
C THR A 170 17.75 13.29 -10.02
N LEU A 171 16.99 12.50 -9.25
CA LEU A 171 17.26 11.08 -9.00
C LEU A 171 17.05 10.25 -10.28
N LEU A 172 17.24 8.94 -10.21
CA LEU A 172 16.94 8.05 -11.34
C LEU A 172 15.42 8.04 -11.58
N PRO A 173 14.93 8.49 -12.76
CA PRO A 173 13.49 8.50 -13.04
C PRO A 173 12.91 7.08 -13.03
N THR A 174 11.59 7.00 -12.95
CA THR A 174 10.82 5.76 -13.05
C THR A 174 9.92 5.83 -14.26
N GLU A 175 9.96 4.81 -15.13
CA GLU A 175 8.97 4.62 -16.19
C GLU A 175 7.74 3.92 -15.60
N VAL A 176 6.56 4.42 -15.96
CA VAL A 176 5.26 3.86 -15.58
C VAL A 176 4.64 3.16 -16.79
N GLU A 177 4.60 1.83 -16.76
CA GLU A 177 4.07 0.99 -17.85
C GLU A 177 2.68 0.49 -17.49
N LEU A 178 1.66 0.80 -18.32
CA LEU A 178 0.34 0.18 -18.20
C LEU A 178 0.34 -1.21 -18.85
N ARG A 179 0.03 -2.27 -18.09
CA ARG A 179 -0.05 -3.66 -18.54
C ARG A 179 -1.51 -4.10 -18.71
N PHE A 180 -1.84 -4.67 -19.86
CA PHE A 180 -3.18 -5.19 -20.19
C PHE A 180 -3.11 -6.70 -20.43
N HIS A 181 -3.81 -7.48 -19.60
CA HIS A 181 -3.85 -8.94 -19.73
C HIS A 181 -5.21 -9.38 -20.30
N GLY A 182 -5.21 -9.95 -21.52
CA GLY A 182 -6.39 -10.55 -22.17
C GLY A 182 -6.99 -9.77 -23.34
N THR A 183 -7.89 -10.42 -24.10
CA THR A 183 -8.64 -9.86 -25.25
C THR A 183 -9.94 -9.17 -24.85
N VAL A 184 -10.11 -8.80 -23.58
CA VAL A 184 -11.31 -8.13 -23.09
C VAL A 184 -11.25 -6.66 -23.53
N ASP A 185 -12.31 -6.22 -24.23
CA ASP A 185 -12.46 -4.87 -24.78
C ASP A 185 -11.84 -3.79 -23.88
N VAL A 186 -10.96 -2.99 -24.49
CA VAL A 186 -10.49 -1.69 -23.98
C VAL A 186 -11.69 -0.74 -23.86
N ARG A 187 -12.59 -0.98 -22.90
CA ARG A 187 -13.65 -0.03 -22.56
C ARG A 187 -13.05 1.04 -21.66
N GLU A 188 -13.33 2.28 -22.03
CA GLU A 188 -13.09 3.61 -21.42
C GLU A 188 -12.43 3.77 -20.04
N LYS A 189 -12.56 2.84 -19.09
CA LYS A 189 -12.06 2.96 -17.72
C LYS A 189 -10.61 2.47 -17.53
N ASP A 190 -10.06 1.68 -18.46
CA ASP A 190 -8.77 1.02 -18.26
C ASP A 190 -7.57 1.70 -18.95
N ALA A 191 -7.75 2.80 -19.69
CA ALA A 191 -6.67 3.37 -20.52
C ALA A 191 -5.75 4.40 -19.82
N ILE A 192 -5.92 4.68 -18.51
CA ILE A 192 -5.19 5.74 -17.80
C ILE A 192 -4.58 5.27 -16.48
N PHE A 193 -3.48 5.91 -16.04
CA PHE A 193 -2.89 5.71 -14.72
C PHE A 193 -3.69 6.48 -13.64
N ASN A 194 -4.70 5.82 -13.08
CA ASN A 194 -5.69 6.40 -12.16
C ASN A 194 -5.35 6.19 -10.67
N TYR A 195 -6.12 6.79 -9.76
CA TYR A 195 -5.93 6.71 -8.30
C TYR A 195 -5.77 5.26 -7.80
N ARG A 196 -6.67 4.36 -8.22
CA ARG A 196 -6.61 2.94 -7.83
C ARG A 196 -5.27 2.33 -8.22
N ARG A 197 -4.80 2.56 -9.45
CA ARG A 197 -3.50 2.07 -9.93
C ARG A 197 -2.29 2.72 -9.24
N LYS A 198 -2.43 3.94 -8.70
CA LYS A 198 -1.35 4.67 -7.99
C LYS A 198 -1.11 4.17 -6.57
N TYR A 199 -2.16 3.68 -5.91
CA TYR A 199 -2.12 3.43 -4.46
C TYR A 199 -2.54 2.02 -4.05
N LEU A 200 -3.03 1.19 -4.98
CA LEU A 200 -3.38 -0.21 -4.71
C LEU A 200 -2.47 -1.16 -5.49
N PRO A 201 -2.01 -2.26 -4.86
CA PRO A 201 -1.31 -3.34 -5.56
C PRO A 201 -2.10 -3.82 -6.77
N THR A 202 -1.49 -3.76 -7.94
CA THR A 202 -2.14 -4.17 -9.19
C THR A 202 -1.10 -4.67 -10.19
N GLN A 203 -1.45 -5.70 -10.96
CA GLN A 203 -0.64 -6.15 -12.10
C GLN A 203 -0.93 -5.34 -13.37
N GLN A 204 -1.82 -4.35 -13.30
CA GLN A 204 -2.15 -3.48 -14.42
C GLN A 204 -1.10 -2.38 -14.66
N VAL A 205 -0.15 -2.22 -13.75
CA VAL A 205 0.95 -1.25 -13.85
C VAL A 205 2.24 -1.93 -13.46
N ALA A 206 3.32 -1.57 -14.15
CA ALA A 206 4.68 -1.92 -13.75
C ALA A 206 5.57 -0.69 -13.68
N TYR A 207 6.44 -0.64 -12.67
CA TYR A 207 7.37 0.47 -12.47
C TYR A 207 8.82 0.06 -12.74
N HIS A 208 9.47 0.74 -13.68
CA HIS A 208 10.86 0.44 -14.08
C HIS A 208 11.79 1.57 -13.65
N THR A 209 12.73 1.27 -12.73
CA THR A 209 13.72 2.24 -12.23
C THR A 209 15.13 1.62 -12.23
N PRO A 210 16.06 2.09 -13.09
CA PRO A 210 15.93 3.18 -14.07
C PRO A 210 14.90 2.83 -15.18
N PRO A 211 14.40 3.84 -15.94
CA PRO A 211 13.44 3.57 -17.01
C PRO A 211 14.17 2.87 -18.17
N ARG A 212 13.42 2.14 -19.02
CA ARG A 212 14.01 1.40 -20.17
C ARG A 212 14.30 2.30 -21.37
N PHE A 213 14.39 3.62 -21.15
CA PHE A 213 14.66 4.61 -22.18
C PHE A 213 16.16 4.65 -22.54
N PRO A 214 16.53 5.19 -23.72
CA PRO A 214 17.92 5.44 -24.05
C PRO A 214 18.61 6.34 -23.00
N VAL A 215 19.88 6.09 -22.68
CA VAL A 215 20.64 6.87 -21.66
C VAL A 215 20.56 8.37 -21.89
N GLY A 216 20.67 8.81 -23.15
CA GLY A 216 20.56 10.23 -23.51
C GLY A 216 19.19 10.82 -23.15
N VAL A 217 18.11 10.05 -23.27
CA VAL A 217 16.76 10.47 -22.86
C VAL A 217 16.67 10.56 -21.35
N VAL A 218 17.19 9.57 -20.61
CA VAL A 218 17.21 9.60 -19.13
C VAL A 218 17.95 10.83 -18.62
N GLU A 219 19.10 11.15 -19.21
CA GLU A 219 19.89 12.32 -18.84
C GLU A 219 19.17 13.63 -19.16
N GLN A 220 18.49 13.72 -20.32
CA GLN A 220 17.68 14.88 -20.66
C GLN A 220 16.47 15.07 -19.73
N ILE A 221 15.83 13.98 -19.29
CA ILE A 221 14.77 14.03 -18.27
C ILE A 221 15.34 14.63 -16.97
N ARG A 222 16.49 14.12 -16.51
CA ARG A 222 17.14 14.60 -15.28
C ARG A 222 17.52 16.09 -15.36
N GLN A 223 18.16 16.49 -16.44
CA GLN A 223 18.55 17.89 -16.68
C GLN A 223 17.33 18.81 -16.76
N GLY A 224 16.28 18.37 -17.46
CA GLY A 224 15.03 19.12 -17.60
C GLY A 224 14.30 19.31 -16.28
N ALA A 225 14.15 18.25 -15.50
CA ALA A 225 13.52 18.29 -14.18
C ALA A 225 14.30 19.19 -13.21
N SER A 226 15.63 19.09 -13.17
CA SER A 226 16.48 19.97 -12.36
C SER A 226 16.37 21.44 -12.81
N HIS A 227 16.30 21.69 -14.11
CA HIS A 227 16.12 23.04 -14.63
C HIS A 227 14.74 23.63 -14.24
N LEU A 228 13.66 22.86 -14.41
CA LEU A 228 12.31 23.24 -14.02
C LEU A 228 12.21 23.58 -12.54
N PHE A 229 12.78 22.72 -11.69
CA PHE A 229 12.83 22.93 -10.24
C PHE A 229 13.40 24.30 -9.89
N LYS A 230 14.52 24.67 -10.51
CA LYS A 230 15.19 25.95 -10.29
C LYS A 230 14.40 27.14 -10.82
N GLN A 231 13.85 27.04 -12.04
CA GLN A 231 13.09 28.13 -12.68
C GLN A 231 11.78 28.44 -11.96
N LEU A 232 11.11 27.41 -11.46
CA LEU A 232 9.86 27.54 -10.70
C LEU A 232 10.09 27.94 -9.23
N GLY A 233 11.35 28.03 -8.80
CA GLY A 233 11.70 28.41 -7.43
C GLY A 233 11.32 27.37 -6.38
N LEU A 234 11.25 26.09 -6.77
CA LEU A 234 10.94 24.99 -5.88
C LEU A 234 12.05 24.81 -4.83
N ARG A 235 11.74 24.12 -3.74
CA ARG A 235 12.64 23.95 -2.59
C ARG A 235 12.56 22.56 -1.98
N ASP A 236 13.69 22.15 -1.42
CA ASP A 236 13.94 20.91 -0.67
C ASP A 236 13.78 19.66 -1.53
N PHE A 237 12.57 19.37 -2.02
CA PHE A 237 12.33 18.31 -2.98
C PHE A 237 11.02 18.53 -3.75
N ALA A 238 10.86 17.86 -4.89
CA ALA A 238 9.62 17.83 -5.67
C ALA A 238 9.51 16.53 -6.48
N ARG A 239 8.29 16.18 -6.89
CA ARG A 239 8.02 15.11 -7.85
C ARG A 239 7.54 15.72 -9.16
N ILE A 240 8.29 15.52 -10.23
CA ILE A 240 7.97 16.01 -11.57
C ILE A 240 7.60 14.82 -12.45
N ASP A 241 6.39 14.83 -12.98
CA ASP A 241 5.88 13.79 -13.87
C ASP A 241 5.87 14.31 -15.33
N GLY A 242 5.96 13.38 -16.27
CA GLY A 242 5.99 13.69 -17.69
C GLY A 242 5.84 12.47 -18.59
N TRP A 243 6.06 12.69 -19.87
CA TRP A 243 5.90 11.71 -20.93
C TRP A 243 7.11 11.71 -21.85
N PHE A 244 7.56 10.51 -22.21
CA PHE A 244 8.47 10.30 -23.33
C PHE A 244 7.67 9.81 -24.53
N LEU A 245 7.75 10.56 -25.63
CA LEU A 245 7.03 10.33 -26.88
C LEU A 245 8.01 9.88 -27.95
N PRO A 246 7.96 8.61 -28.40
CA PRO A 246 8.82 8.13 -29.47
C PRO A 246 8.62 8.90 -30.80
N PRO A 247 9.55 8.79 -31.77
CA PRO A 247 9.55 9.61 -33.00
C PRO A 247 8.32 9.43 -33.90
N THR A 248 7.53 8.38 -33.67
CA THR A 248 6.26 8.10 -34.35
C THR A 248 5.14 9.07 -33.97
N PHE A 249 5.35 9.94 -32.97
CA PHE A 249 4.37 10.94 -32.53
C PHE A 249 4.46 12.23 -33.35
N HIS A 250 3.50 12.47 -34.24
CA HIS A 250 3.54 13.58 -35.21
C HIS A 250 2.93 14.91 -34.72
N ALA A 251 2.33 14.96 -33.52
CA ALA A 251 1.49 16.11 -33.12
C ALA A 251 2.25 17.31 -32.49
N LEU A 252 3.54 17.18 -32.13
CA LEU A 252 4.31 18.25 -31.48
C LEU A 252 5.40 18.81 -32.41
N THR A 253 4.98 19.57 -33.43
CA THR A 253 5.88 20.17 -34.43
C THR A 253 6.09 21.67 -34.17
N SER A 254 7.12 22.04 -33.39
CA SER A 254 7.67 23.41 -33.38
C SER A 254 9.20 23.43 -33.17
N GLU A 255 9.85 24.56 -33.46
CA GLU A 255 11.31 24.82 -33.52
C GLU A 255 12.11 24.46 -32.23
N ASP A 256 13.44 24.68 -32.21
CA ASP A 256 14.42 24.34 -31.14
C ASP A 256 13.91 24.59 -29.71
N ARG A 257 13.27 23.57 -29.12
CA ARG A 257 12.70 23.59 -27.77
C ARG A 257 13.30 22.49 -26.91
N PHE A 258 13.38 22.76 -25.61
CA PHE A 258 13.85 21.78 -24.63
C PHE A 258 12.90 20.57 -24.59
N GLY A 259 13.48 19.36 -24.62
CA GLY A 259 12.76 18.09 -24.62
C GLY A 259 12.81 17.35 -25.95
N LYS A 260 13.23 17.98 -27.06
CA LYS A 260 13.48 17.25 -28.31
C LYS A 260 14.81 16.51 -28.26
N THR A 261 14.77 15.21 -28.59
CA THR A 261 15.94 14.34 -28.69
C THR A 261 15.93 13.57 -30.00
N ASP A 262 17.06 13.01 -30.41
CA ASP A 262 17.15 12.12 -31.58
C ASP A 262 16.25 10.87 -31.44
N TYR A 263 15.88 10.51 -30.21
CA TYR A 263 15.10 9.33 -29.88
C TYR A 263 13.61 9.61 -29.67
N GLY A 264 13.18 10.88 -29.64
CA GLY A 264 11.79 11.25 -29.31
C GLY A 264 11.68 12.59 -28.59
N THR A 265 10.50 12.90 -28.08
CA THR A 265 10.17 14.15 -27.38
C THR A 265 9.83 13.88 -25.92
N ILE A 266 10.46 14.61 -25.01
CA ILE A 266 10.18 14.64 -23.57
C ILE A 266 9.25 15.81 -23.29
N VAL A 267 8.17 15.56 -22.56
CA VAL A 267 7.18 16.56 -22.16
C VAL A 267 6.95 16.45 -20.66
N PHE A 268 7.04 17.56 -19.93
CA PHE A 268 6.72 17.60 -18.50
C PHE A 268 5.28 18.10 -18.33
N THR A 269 4.48 17.43 -17.49
CA THR A 269 3.04 17.69 -17.40
C THR A 269 2.59 18.09 -16.00
N ASP A 270 3.09 17.41 -14.96
CA ASP A 270 2.62 17.60 -13.60
C ASP A 270 3.78 17.87 -12.64
N ILE A 271 3.72 19.01 -11.95
CA ILE A 271 4.72 19.43 -10.96
C ILE A 271 4.07 19.30 -9.59
N ASN A 272 4.44 18.26 -8.87
CA ASN A 272 3.93 18.00 -7.53
C ASN A 272 4.97 18.46 -6.51
N LEU A 273 4.51 19.30 -5.58
CA LEU A 273 5.38 19.94 -4.58
C LEU A 273 5.72 19.02 -3.43
N ILE A 274 5.00 17.91 -3.35
CA ILE A 274 5.27 16.81 -2.45
C ILE A 274 5.12 15.50 -3.23
N SER A 275 5.91 14.49 -2.87
CA SER A 275 5.75 13.13 -3.37
C SER A 275 4.85 12.34 -2.42
N GLY A 276 4.29 11.22 -2.87
CA GLY A 276 3.62 10.29 -1.94
C GLY A 276 4.58 9.87 -0.82
N MET A 277 4.04 9.66 0.38
CA MET A 277 4.83 9.27 1.57
C MET A 277 4.53 7.85 2.07
N GLU A 278 3.87 7.04 1.25
CA GLU A 278 3.71 5.60 1.47
C GLU A 278 5.08 4.88 1.33
N GLN A 279 5.28 3.73 1.98
CA GLN A 279 6.55 2.97 2.00
C GLN A 279 7.11 2.65 0.61
N THR A 280 6.22 2.48 -0.37
CA THR A 280 6.57 2.15 -1.75
C THR A 280 6.46 3.34 -2.70
N SER A 281 6.39 4.57 -2.20
CA SER A 281 6.28 5.75 -3.06
C SER A 281 7.53 6.00 -3.92
N PHE A 282 7.37 6.74 -5.02
CA PHE A 282 8.48 7.11 -5.91
C PHE A 282 9.65 7.80 -5.20
N LEU A 283 9.40 8.57 -4.13
CA LEU A 283 10.48 9.19 -3.35
C LEU A 283 11.43 8.11 -2.81
N PHE A 284 10.88 7.10 -2.12
CA PHE A 284 11.69 6.06 -1.49
C PHE A 284 12.22 5.04 -2.51
N GLN A 285 11.44 4.70 -3.54
CA GLN A 285 11.92 3.84 -4.62
C GLN A 285 13.15 4.44 -5.32
N GLN A 286 13.07 5.69 -5.77
CA GLN A 286 14.18 6.33 -6.49
C GLN A 286 15.37 6.64 -5.57
N ALA A 287 15.12 7.08 -4.33
CA ALA A 287 16.16 7.34 -3.34
C ALA A 287 16.96 6.07 -2.99
N SER A 288 16.29 4.93 -2.82
CA SER A 288 16.95 3.65 -2.51
C SER A 288 17.87 3.17 -3.65
N LYS A 289 17.54 3.48 -4.91
CA LYS A 289 18.37 3.17 -6.07
C LYS A 289 19.65 3.99 -6.15
N VAL A 290 19.75 5.07 -5.38
CA VAL A 290 20.94 5.93 -5.30
C VAL A 290 21.50 6.05 -3.89
N GLY A 291 21.26 5.05 -3.04
CA GLY A 291 21.97 4.87 -1.77
C GLY A 291 21.30 5.44 -0.53
N PHE A 292 20.08 5.98 -0.63
CA PHE A 292 19.36 6.53 0.51
C PHE A 292 18.28 5.59 1.04
N SER A 293 18.32 5.26 2.33
CA SER A 293 17.16 4.69 3.03
C SER A 293 16.05 5.71 3.25
N HIS A 294 14.87 5.23 3.67
CA HIS A 294 13.76 6.08 4.08
C HIS A 294 14.17 7.12 5.13
N SER A 295 14.93 6.70 6.15
CA SER A 295 15.34 7.61 7.22
C SER A 295 16.31 8.65 6.70
N ASN A 296 17.32 8.23 5.93
CA ASN A 296 18.38 9.10 5.45
C ASN A 296 17.87 10.14 4.42
N ILE A 297 16.96 9.76 3.51
CA ILE A 297 16.38 10.74 2.57
C ILE A 297 15.50 11.77 3.30
N LEU A 298 14.68 11.35 4.26
CA LEU A 298 13.82 12.27 5.03
C LEU A 298 14.66 13.20 5.91
N GLN A 299 15.68 12.67 6.58
CA GLN A 299 16.63 13.49 7.34
C GLN A 299 17.35 14.49 6.44
N SER A 300 17.79 14.08 5.25
CA SER A 300 18.44 14.97 4.28
C SER A 300 17.53 16.12 3.85
N ILE A 301 16.26 15.82 3.56
CA ILE A 301 15.24 16.83 3.20
C ILE A 301 15.00 17.80 4.38
N ILE A 302 14.82 17.28 5.60
CA ILE A 302 14.57 18.12 6.79
C ILE A 302 15.80 18.98 7.11
N HIS A 303 17.00 18.40 7.09
CA HIS A 303 18.23 19.14 7.34
C HIS A 303 18.47 20.23 6.31
N HIS A 304 18.23 19.95 5.02
CA HIS A 304 18.29 20.97 3.98
C HIS A 304 17.28 22.10 4.24
N ALA A 305 16.03 21.77 4.58
CA ALA A 305 15.01 22.77 4.90
C ALA A 305 15.42 23.66 6.09
N CYS A 306 16.04 23.08 7.13
CA CYS A 306 16.56 23.81 8.28
C CYS A 306 17.65 24.84 7.90
N LEU A 307 18.45 24.61 6.84
CA LEU A 307 19.48 25.56 6.39
C LEU A 307 18.88 26.90 5.91
N ARG A 308 17.59 26.93 5.59
CA ARG A 308 16.88 28.15 5.18
C ARG A 308 16.55 29.06 6.36
N PHE A 309 16.58 28.53 7.58
CA PHE A 309 16.19 29.22 8.80
C PHE A 309 17.39 29.39 9.72
N PRO A 310 17.91 30.62 9.93
CA PRO A 310 19.15 30.87 10.68
C PRO A 310 19.18 30.25 12.08
N ASP A 311 18.05 30.28 12.79
CA ASP A 311 17.93 29.75 14.15
C ASP A 311 18.11 28.22 14.20
N LEU A 312 17.69 27.51 13.15
CA LEU A 312 17.81 26.05 13.03
C LEU A 312 19.13 25.61 12.42
N ALA A 313 19.68 26.41 11.49
CA ALA A 313 20.92 26.08 10.79
C ALA A 313 22.11 25.87 11.76
N SER A 314 22.15 26.64 12.85
CA SER A 314 23.17 26.49 13.89
C SER A 314 23.10 25.12 14.60
N SER A 315 21.88 24.66 14.91
CA SER A 315 21.62 23.39 15.58
C SER A 315 21.97 22.17 14.71
N VAL A 316 21.71 22.24 13.41
CA VAL A 316 22.06 21.16 12.46
C VAL A 316 23.58 21.00 12.32
N ASN A 317 24.33 22.10 12.33
CA ASN A 317 25.79 22.06 12.27
C ASN A 317 26.41 21.46 13.55
N LEU A 318 25.74 21.61 14.71
CA LEU A 318 26.15 21.02 15.99
C LEU A 318 25.76 19.54 16.13
N SER A 319 24.58 19.14 15.62
CA SER A 319 24.11 17.75 15.70
C SER A 319 24.94 16.79 14.84
N GLY A 320 25.54 17.27 13.74
CA GLY A 320 26.45 16.48 12.91
C GLY A 320 27.69 15.95 13.66
N HIS A 321 28.02 16.51 14.83
CA HIS A 321 29.14 16.04 15.67
C HIS A 321 28.71 15.10 16.81
N SER A 322 27.41 14.95 17.07
CA SER A 322 26.92 14.24 18.26
C SER A 322 25.56 13.59 18.03
N ARG A 323 25.48 12.59 17.13
CA ARG A 323 24.76 11.31 17.28
C ARG A 323 24.56 10.58 15.95
N ARG A 324 24.82 9.26 16.02
CA ARG A 324 24.35 8.17 15.14
C ARG A 324 24.66 8.31 13.65
N SER A 325 25.91 8.00 13.30
CA SER A 325 26.18 7.36 12.01
C SER A 325 25.60 5.94 12.05
N PRO A 326 24.74 5.53 11.10
CA PRO A 326 24.69 4.13 10.70
C PRO A 326 26.05 3.84 10.08
N ASN A 327 26.96 3.25 10.86
CA ASN A 327 28.29 2.88 10.38
C ASN A 327 28.16 1.78 9.32
N PHE A 328 27.94 2.16 8.06
CA PHE A 328 28.05 1.24 6.92
C PHE A 328 29.24 1.53 5.99
N LEU A 329 30.05 2.57 6.28
CA LEU A 329 31.21 2.95 5.44
C LEU A 329 32.52 3.18 6.23
N GLN A 330 32.84 2.30 7.18
CA GLN A 330 34.23 2.11 7.63
C GLN A 330 34.62 0.63 7.63
N LEU A 331 35.17 0.20 6.50
CA LEU A 331 35.59 -1.17 6.16
C LEU A 331 36.81 -1.71 6.95
N THR A 332 37.09 -1.21 8.16
CA THR A 332 38.27 -1.63 8.93
C THR A 332 38.06 -1.92 10.42
N GLU A 333 36.92 -1.58 11.04
CA GLU A 333 36.62 -1.93 12.44
C GLU A 333 35.39 -2.85 12.63
N THR A 334 34.67 -3.20 11.56
CA THR A 334 33.39 -3.94 11.60
C THR A 334 33.48 -5.40 12.05
N SER A 335 34.66 -6.03 11.99
CA SER A 335 34.80 -7.46 12.36
C SER A 335 34.44 -7.77 13.82
N LYS A 336 34.45 -6.81 14.75
CA LYS A 336 34.11 -7.07 16.16
C LYS A 336 32.66 -6.78 16.55
N ARG A 337 31.92 -6.00 15.75
CA ARG A 337 30.54 -5.57 16.08
C ARG A 337 29.48 -6.42 15.36
N ALA A 338 29.77 -6.83 14.12
CA ALA A 338 28.93 -7.76 13.36
C ALA A 338 28.84 -9.16 13.99
N GLU A 339 29.81 -9.56 14.82
CA GLU A 339 29.79 -10.85 15.54
C GLU A 339 28.80 -10.90 16.72
N ARG A 340 28.11 -9.80 17.06
CA ARG A 340 27.19 -9.73 18.22
C ARG A 340 25.74 -9.37 17.90
N ALA A 341 25.42 -8.93 16.68
CA ALA A 341 24.04 -8.61 16.32
C ALA A 341 23.22 -9.90 16.14
N SER A 342 22.00 -9.92 16.67
CA SER A 342 21.05 -10.98 16.33
C SER A 342 20.63 -10.81 14.87
N LYS A 343 20.31 -11.92 14.19
CA LYS A 343 19.85 -11.89 12.80
C LYS A 343 18.37 -12.23 12.75
N ALA A 344 17.61 -11.50 11.94
CA ALA A 344 16.22 -11.81 11.65
C ALA A 344 15.99 -11.86 10.14
N PHE A 345 15.30 -12.89 9.68
CA PHE A 345 14.83 -12.98 8.31
C PHE A 345 13.34 -12.70 8.28
N VAL A 346 12.89 -11.72 7.50
CA VAL A 346 11.46 -11.42 7.33
C VAL A 346 11.01 -12.03 6.02
N VAL A 347 10.26 -13.14 6.07
CA VAL A 347 9.80 -13.86 4.89
C VAL A 347 8.35 -13.50 4.53
N PHE A 348 8.12 -13.18 3.26
CA PHE A 348 6.82 -12.78 2.71
C PHE A 348 6.69 -13.21 1.25
N GLY A 349 5.50 -13.02 0.65
CA GLY A 349 5.18 -13.43 -0.72
C GLY A 349 4.21 -14.61 -0.74
N GLY A 350 4.56 -15.67 -1.47
CA GLY A 350 3.70 -16.83 -1.70
C GLY A 350 2.97 -16.79 -3.05
N ASN A 351 2.03 -17.71 -3.25
CA ASN A 351 1.27 -17.86 -4.49
C ASN A 351 -0.26 -17.76 -4.29
N THR A 352 -0.69 -17.26 -3.14
CA THR A 352 -2.10 -17.11 -2.75
C THR A 352 -2.69 -15.80 -3.28
N SER A 353 -4.00 -15.61 -3.15
CA SER A 353 -4.65 -14.31 -3.39
C SER A 353 -4.14 -13.20 -2.45
N GLU A 354 -3.63 -13.57 -1.26
CA GLU A 354 -3.17 -12.65 -0.22
C GLU A 354 -1.69 -12.25 -0.35
N ARG A 355 -0.99 -12.75 -1.38
CA ARG A 355 0.45 -12.50 -1.59
C ARG A 355 0.84 -11.01 -1.62
N GLN A 356 -0.05 -10.13 -2.08
CA GLN A 356 0.23 -8.68 -2.09
C GLN A 356 0.13 -8.07 -0.69
N VAL A 357 -0.84 -8.50 0.11
CA VAL A 357 -0.91 -8.16 1.54
C VAL A 357 0.32 -8.70 2.27
N SER A 358 0.83 -9.86 1.83
CA SER A 358 2.05 -10.45 2.40
C SER A 358 3.27 -9.59 2.13
N LEU A 359 3.45 -9.11 0.89
CA LEU A 359 4.50 -8.15 0.55
C LEU A 359 4.40 -6.86 1.37
N MET A 360 3.22 -6.27 1.51
CA MET A 360 3.01 -5.06 2.31
C MET A 360 3.35 -5.29 3.79
N SER A 361 2.91 -6.43 4.34
CA SER A 361 3.16 -6.82 5.73
C SER A 361 4.65 -7.05 5.98
N GLY A 362 5.31 -7.81 5.10
CA GLY A 362 6.75 -8.07 5.17
C GLY A 362 7.58 -6.80 5.06
N THR A 363 7.25 -5.90 4.13
CA THR A 363 7.88 -4.58 3.98
C THR A 363 7.74 -3.76 5.26
N ASN A 364 6.53 -3.68 5.83
CA ASN A 364 6.27 -2.91 7.04
C ASN A 364 7.02 -3.45 8.27
N VAL A 365 6.99 -4.77 8.47
CA VAL A 365 7.75 -5.44 9.55
C VAL A 365 9.25 -5.16 9.40
N TRP A 366 9.79 -5.36 8.20
CA TRP A 366 11.21 -5.13 7.92
C TRP A 366 11.64 -3.69 8.20
N LEU A 367 10.90 -2.70 7.70
CA LEU A 367 11.20 -1.28 7.94
C LEU A 367 11.17 -0.90 9.42
N ASN A 368 10.25 -1.45 10.21
CA ASN A 368 10.16 -1.18 11.64
C ASN A 368 11.28 -1.84 12.44
N LEU A 369 11.67 -3.07 12.09
CA LEU A 369 12.75 -3.80 12.77
C LEU A 369 14.15 -3.23 12.44
N GLN A 370 14.31 -2.57 11.29
CA GLN A 370 15.55 -1.85 10.92
C GLN A 370 15.91 -0.69 11.88
N ALA A 371 14.98 -0.26 12.76
CA ALA A 371 15.24 0.80 13.73
C ALA A 371 16.19 0.38 14.88
N TYR A 372 16.53 -0.91 14.98
CA TYR A 372 17.28 -1.48 16.09
C TYR A 372 18.73 -1.79 15.70
N ASP A 373 19.69 -1.10 16.33
CA ASP A 373 21.13 -1.26 16.07
C ASP A 373 21.71 -2.64 16.46
N ASP A 374 20.99 -3.41 17.29
CA ASP A 374 21.40 -4.75 17.76
C ASP A 374 20.90 -5.88 16.85
N LEU A 375 20.15 -5.55 15.79
CA LEU A 375 19.45 -6.50 14.93
C LEU A 375 19.81 -6.27 13.45
N GLU A 376 20.24 -7.33 12.77
CA GLU A 376 20.41 -7.35 11.31
C GLU A 376 19.18 -8.01 10.68
N VAL A 377 18.40 -7.25 9.92
CA VAL A 377 17.12 -7.71 9.36
C VAL A 377 17.21 -7.87 7.85
N VAL A 378 17.02 -9.09 7.35
CA VAL A 378 17.08 -9.42 5.93
C VAL A 378 15.68 -9.75 5.39
N PRO A 379 15.15 -8.97 4.42
CA PRO A 379 13.87 -9.27 3.80
C PRO A 379 14.02 -10.40 2.77
N CYS A 380 13.05 -11.32 2.75
CA CYS A 380 13.09 -12.54 1.97
C CYS A 380 11.77 -12.75 1.20
N LEU A 381 11.82 -12.80 -0.14
CA LEU A 381 10.66 -13.13 -0.97
C LEU A 381 10.58 -14.65 -1.17
N LEU A 382 9.50 -15.26 -0.71
CA LEU A 382 9.08 -16.60 -1.07
C LEU A 382 8.29 -16.55 -2.40
N ALA A 383 8.80 -17.23 -3.43
CA ALA A 383 8.20 -17.25 -4.76
C ALA A 383 8.22 -18.67 -5.37
N PRO A 384 7.32 -18.98 -6.30
CA PRO A 384 7.39 -20.22 -7.07
C PRO A 384 8.72 -20.32 -7.85
N SER A 385 9.32 -21.50 -7.89
CA SER A 385 10.53 -21.75 -8.68
C SER A 385 10.21 -21.68 -10.19
N CYS A 386 10.89 -20.82 -10.94
CA CYS A 386 10.70 -20.68 -12.40
C CYS A 386 11.17 -21.89 -13.25
N GLU A 387 11.58 -23.01 -12.65
CA GLU A 387 12.20 -24.14 -13.36
C GLU A 387 11.20 -25.24 -13.78
N HIS A 388 10.12 -24.90 -14.48
CA HIS A 388 9.25 -25.91 -15.10
C HIS A 388 8.88 -25.54 -16.54
N SER A 389 9.84 -25.69 -17.45
CA SER A 389 9.56 -26.09 -18.82
C SER A 389 9.87 -27.59 -18.98
N SER A 390 8.85 -28.36 -19.38
CA SER A 390 8.89 -29.74 -19.89
C SER A 390 9.34 -30.88 -18.96
N SER A 391 8.37 -31.54 -18.31
CA SER A 391 8.08 -32.99 -18.43
C SER A 391 7.38 -33.50 -17.16
N ALA A 392 6.04 -33.62 -17.21
CA ALA A 392 5.28 -34.24 -16.14
C ALA A 392 5.33 -35.78 -16.27
N THR A 393 6.09 -36.44 -15.39
CA THR A 393 5.86 -37.85 -15.05
C THR A 393 6.17 -38.13 -13.57
N SER A 394 5.21 -38.84 -12.96
CA SER A 394 5.22 -39.66 -11.73
C SER A 394 5.35 -39.01 -10.34
N HIS A 395 4.21 -39.07 -9.64
CA HIS A 395 3.98 -39.30 -8.21
C HIS A 395 5.20 -39.50 -7.30
N GLU A 396 5.47 -38.52 -6.44
CA GLU A 396 6.00 -38.69 -5.08
C GLU A 396 5.71 -37.41 -4.28
N LYS A 397 5.25 -37.54 -3.02
CA LYS A 397 4.83 -36.43 -2.13
C LYS A 397 5.96 -35.44 -1.76
N ASP A 398 7.19 -35.69 -2.19
CA ASP A 398 8.34 -34.78 -2.05
C ASP A 398 8.39 -33.69 -3.14
N SER A 399 7.49 -33.72 -4.14
CA SER A 399 7.48 -32.80 -5.28
C SER A 399 7.01 -31.37 -4.96
N ASP A 400 6.49 -31.11 -3.76
CA ASP A 400 5.83 -29.83 -3.41
C ASP A 400 6.78 -28.82 -2.73
N LEU A 401 7.97 -29.25 -2.30
CA LEU A 401 8.96 -28.36 -1.67
C LEU A 401 10.02 -27.88 -2.66
N SER A 402 10.29 -28.65 -3.73
CA SER A 402 11.18 -28.25 -4.81
C SER A 402 10.60 -27.15 -5.70
N SER A 403 9.31 -26.85 -5.56
CA SER A 403 8.57 -25.84 -6.33
C SER A 403 8.72 -24.42 -5.76
N TRP A 404 9.46 -24.24 -4.67
CA TRP A 404 9.61 -22.95 -3.99
C TRP A 404 11.06 -22.47 -3.95
N ALA A 405 11.24 -21.19 -4.26
CA ALA A 405 12.49 -20.46 -4.11
C ALA A 405 12.32 -19.32 -3.10
N VAL A 406 13.39 -19.01 -2.38
CA VAL A 406 13.47 -17.84 -1.51
C VAL A 406 14.56 -16.92 -2.01
N TRP A 407 14.24 -15.64 -2.16
CA TRP A 407 15.18 -14.59 -2.56
C TRP A 407 15.47 -13.69 -1.38
N THR A 408 16.74 -13.52 -0.99
CA THR A 408 17.13 -12.44 -0.08
C THR A 408 17.22 -11.14 -0.88
N LEU A 409 16.55 -10.10 -0.40
CA LEU A 409 16.35 -8.88 -1.17
C LEU A 409 17.22 -7.73 -0.67
N PRO A 410 17.91 -7.01 -1.58
CA PRO A 410 18.49 -5.71 -1.23
C PRO A 410 17.37 -4.68 -1.07
N TYR A 411 17.66 -3.61 -0.32
CA TYR A 411 16.69 -2.57 0.08
C TYR A 411 15.81 -2.07 -1.07
N SER A 412 16.42 -1.79 -2.24
CA SER A 412 15.72 -1.19 -3.39
C SER A 412 14.73 -2.11 -4.11
N LEU A 413 14.85 -3.43 -3.91
CA LEU A 413 13.98 -4.42 -4.55
C LEU A 413 12.75 -4.76 -3.73
N VAL A 414 12.79 -4.53 -2.41
CA VAL A 414 11.63 -4.68 -1.52
C VAL A 414 10.54 -3.65 -1.84
N LEU A 415 10.93 -2.45 -2.27
CA LEU A 415 10.03 -1.32 -2.49
C LEU A 415 9.32 -1.42 -3.85
N ARG A 416 8.42 -2.40 -3.98
CA ARG A 416 7.56 -2.61 -5.15
C ARG A 416 6.12 -2.84 -4.71
N HIS A 417 5.16 -2.66 -5.60
CA HIS A 417 3.75 -2.77 -5.26
C HIS A 417 3.25 -4.22 -5.32
N THR A 418 3.90 -5.06 -6.13
CA THR A 418 3.50 -6.46 -6.26
C THR A 418 4.64 -7.46 -6.12
N THR A 419 4.31 -8.68 -5.67
CA THR A 419 5.28 -9.79 -5.55
C THR A 419 5.94 -10.14 -6.89
N GLU A 420 5.20 -9.97 -7.98
CA GLU A 420 5.64 -10.22 -9.34
C GLU A 420 6.67 -9.17 -9.77
N GLU A 421 6.45 -7.89 -9.45
CA GLU A 421 7.46 -6.85 -9.69
C GLU A 421 8.74 -7.07 -8.89
N VAL A 422 8.64 -7.53 -7.63
CA VAL A 422 9.84 -7.88 -6.84
C VAL A 422 10.60 -9.02 -7.52
N LEU A 423 9.90 -10.06 -7.97
CA LEU A 423 10.51 -11.22 -8.64
C LEU A 423 11.16 -10.83 -9.98
N ASP A 424 10.43 -10.10 -10.84
CA ASP A 424 10.94 -9.58 -12.11
C ASP A 424 12.21 -8.75 -11.86
N ALA A 425 12.19 -7.86 -10.87
CA ALA A 425 13.34 -7.02 -10.54
C ALA A 425 14.52 -7.82 -9.95
N CYS A 426 14.28 -8.95 -9.27
CA CYS A 426 15.35 -9.86 -8.84
C CYS A 426 16.04 -10.52 -10.03
N VAL A 427 15.26 -11.01 -10.99
CA VAL A 427 15.76 -11.65 -12.22
C VAL A 427 16.54 -10.64 -13.06
N GLU A 428 16.04 -9.42 -13.21
CA GLU A 428 16.72 -8.34 -13.92
C GLU A 428 18.02 -7.92 -13.21
N ALA A 429 18.03 -7.83 -11.87
CA ALA A 429 19.19 -7.38 -11.11
C ALA A 429 20.40 -8.32 -11.24
N ILE A 430 20.19 -9.63 -11.41
CA ILE A 430 21.27 -10.60 -11.59
C ILE A 430 21.72 -10.73 -13.06
N GLU A 431 21.02 -10.09 -14.01
CA GLU A 431 21.39 -10.11 -15.42
C GLU A 431 22.62 -9.21 -15.65
N PRO A 432 23.77 -9.72 -16.11
CA PRO A 432 25.04 -8.98 -16.05
C PRO A 432 25.04 -7.64 -16.80
N LYS A 433 24.32 -7.55 -17.93
CA LYS A 433 24.25 -6.31 -18.71
C LYS A 433 23.41 -5.26 -18.01
N GLN A 434 22.25 -5.67 -17.49
CA GLN A 434 21.35 -4.78 -16.77
C GLN A 434 21.94 -4.32 -15.44
N ALA A 435 22.65 -5.20 -14.72
CA ALA A 435 23.40 -4.86 -13.51
C ALA A 435 24.45 -3.77 -13.81
N ALA A 436 25.31 -3.98 -14.82
CA ALA A 436 26.33 -3.00 -15.19
C ALA A 436 25.73 -1.65 -15.63
N PHE A 437 24.62 -1.69 -16.38
CA PHE A 437 23.88 -0.50 -16.79
C PHE A 437 23.32 0.29 -15.61
N THR A 438 22.69 -0.42 -14.66
CA THR A 438 22.09 0.17 -13.46
C THR A 438 23.16 0.77 -12.55
N SER A 439 24.28 0.06 -12.31
CA SER A 439 25.39 0.57 -11.50
C SER A 439 26.03 1.81 -12.13
N LEU A 440 26.14 1.89 -13.46
CA LEU A 440 26.65 3.08 -14.15
C LEU A 440 25.79 4.31 -13.85
N LEU A 441 24.47 4.21 -14.08
CA LEU A 441 23.54 5.31 -13.84
C LEU A 441 23.47 5.68 -12.35
N ARG A 442 23.43 4.67 -11.47
CA ARG A 442 23.49 4.86 -10.01
C ARG A 442 24.71 5.69 -9.61
N ASN A 443 25.90 5.29 -10.05
CA ASN A 443 27.14 5.97 -9.69
C ASN A 443 27.16 7.42 -10.19
N GLN A 444 26.62 7.68 -11.39
CA GLN A 444 26.50 9.04 -11.91
C GLN A 444 25.65 9.92 -10.98
N VAL A 445 24.44 9.47 -10.62
CA VAL A 445 23.56 10.25 -9.72
C VAL A 445 24.17 10.40 -8.33
N MET A 446 24.77 9.34 -7.78
CA MET A 446 25.43 9.41 -6.48
C MET A 446 26.57 10.42 -6.47
N ASN A 447 27.36 10.53 -7.54
CA ASN A 447 28.40 11.55 -7.66
C ASN A 447 27.80 12.97 -7.69
N ASP A 448 26.73 13.19 -8.46
CA ASP A 448 26.04 14.49 -8.54
C ASP A 448 25.49 14.92 -7.15
N LEU A 449 24.90 13.98 -6.41
CA LEU A 449 24.42 14.19 -5.05
C LEU A 449 25.57 14.52 -4.09
N THR A 450 26.65 13.75 -4.18
CA THR A 450 27.86 13.89 -3.35
C THR A 450 28.48 15.27 -3.52
N GLU A 451 28.60 15.78 -4.76
CA GLU A 451 29.15 17.11 -5.04
C GLU A 451 28.39 18.25 -4.33
N GLY A 452 27.08 18.08 -4.14
CA GLY A 452 26.25 19.02 -3.39
C GLY A 452 26.29 18.81 -1.88
N LEU A 453 26.09 17.56 -1.46
CA LEU A 453 25.86 17.20 -0.05
C LEU A 453 27.13 17.12 0.80
N GLU A 454 28.29 16.76 0.24
CA GLU A 454 29.56 16.70 1.01
C GLU A 454 29.98 18.05 1.59
N LYS A 455 29.47 19.14 1.01
CA LYS A 455 29.68 20.49 1.53
C LYS A 455 28.89 20.77 2.82
N GLN A 456 27.97 19.89 3.19
CA GLN A 456 27.09 20.02 4.34
C GLN A 456 27.61 19.17 5.51
N SER A 457 27.79 19.77 6.68
CA SER A 457 28.36 19.08 7.85
C SER A 457 27.47 17.99 8.45
N TRP A 458 26.19 17.96 8.10
CA TRP A 458 25.23 16.95 8.58
C TRP A 458 25.18 15.70 7.70
N PHE A 459 25.67 15.77 6.45
CA PHE A 459 25.65 14.62 5.55
C PHE A 459 26.79 13.66 5.91
N SER A 460 26.44 12.42 6.25
CA SER A 460 27.39 11.37 6.67
C SER A 460 27.61 10.27 5.62
N GLY A 461 27.04 10.45 4.42
CA GLY A 461 27.10 9.50 3.33
C GLY A 461 25.80 8.74 3.10
N PHE A 462 25.90 7.76 2.20
CA PHE A 462 24.81 6.87 1.81
C PHE A 462 24.78 5.64 2.71
N ASP A 463 23.59 5.12 2.99
CA ASP A 463 23.33 4.02 3.93
C ASP A 463 22.78 2.76 3.27
N ILE A 464 22.67 2.75 1.93
CA ILE A 464 22.34 1.57 1.12
C ILE A 464 23.46 1.28 0.12
N GLY A 465 23.95 0.05 0.11
CA GLY A 465 24.93 -0.46 -0.86
C GLY A 465 24.34 -0.87 -2.22
N ASP A 466 25.22 -1.27 -3.15
CA ASP A 466 24.84 -1.85 -4.45
C ASP A 466 24.87 -3.39 -4.36
N GLU A 467 24.05 -3.95 -3.48
CA GLU A 467 23.96 -5.39 -3.22
C GLU A 467 23.03 -6.07 -4.23
N LEU A 468 23.41 -7.27 -4.67
CA LEU A 468 22.60 -8.11 -5.55
C LEU A 468 21.70 -9.04 -4.72
N PRO A 469 20.51 -9.40 -5.22
CA PRO A 469 19.69 -10.41 -4.58
C PRO A 469 20.32 -11.80 -4.72
N GLU A 470 20.07 -12.68 -3.74
CA GLU A 470 20.54 -14.06 -3.77
C GLU A 470 19.36 -15.03 -3.76
N LYS A 471 19.43 -16.06 -4.61
CA LYS A 471 18.37 -17.08 -4.76
C LYS A 471 18.76 -18.37 -4.05
N TYR A 472 17.82 -18.93 -3.30
CA TYR A 472 17.95 -20.19 -2.60
C TYR A 472 16.75 -21.10 -2.90
N SER A 473 16.92 -22.42 -2.89
CA SER A 473 15.77 -23.29 -2.65
C SER A 473 15.27 -23.11 -1.21
N LEU A 474 13.99 -23.42 -0.94
CA LEU A 474 13.43 -23.30 0.41
C LEU A 474 14.27 -24.06 1.47
N LYS A 475 14.74 -25.27 1.14
CA LYS A 475 15.58 -26.09 2.04
C LYS A 475 16.94 -25.43 2.30
N GLU A 476 17.59 -24.89 1.27
CA GLU A 476 18.87 -24.19 1.42
C GLU A 476 18.73 -22.92 2.25
N TRP A 477 17.64 -22.18 2.08
CA TRP A 477 17.37 -20.97 2.86
C TRP A 477 17.12 -21.26 4.34
N ILE A 478 16.37 -22.32 4.67
CA ILE A 478 16.20 -22.73 6.08
C ILE A 478 17.54 -23.17 6.68
N ALA A 479 18.35 -23.93 5.93
CA ALA A 479 19.69 -24.31 6.36
C ALA A 479 20.60 -23.09 6.56
N LEU A 480 20.47 -22.06 5.73
CA LEU A 480 21.13 -20.77 5.89
C LEU A 480 20.68 -20.09 7.19
N ALA A 481 19.36 -19.97 7.43
CA ALA A 481 18.79 -19.36 8.64
C ALA A 481 19.35 -20.02 9.90
N ARG A 482 19.37 -21.36 9.95
CA ARG A 482 20.00 -22.12 11.04
C ARG A 482 21.49 -21.82 11.18
N ARG A 483 22.25 -21.85 10.07
CA ARG A 483 23.71 -21.61 10.07
C ARG A 483 24.07 -20.25 10.63
N VAL A 484 23.30 -19.22 10.29
CA VAL A 484 23.52 -17.85 10.76
C VAL A 484 22.79 -17.52 12.05
N LYS A 485 22.08 -18.50 12.65
CA LYS A 485 21.26 -18.36 13.86
C LYS A 485 20.23 -17.22 13.73
N ALA A 486 19.59 -17.13 12.57
CA ALA A 486 18.54 -16.16 12.33
C ALA A 486 17.21 -16.63 12.91
N THR A 487 16.44 -15.68 13.43
CA THR A 487 15.01 -15.86 13.74
C THR A 487 14.18 -15.48 12.51
N VAL A 488 13.20 -16.31 12.15
CA VAL A 488 12.35 -16.09 10.98
C VAL A 488 11.06 -15.39 11.39
N PHE A 489 10.90 -14.13 10.98
CA PHE A 489 9.62 -13.46 11.05
C PHE A 489 8.75 -13.90 9.86
N VAL A 490 7.66 -14.61 10.14
CA VAL A 490 6.74 -15.11 9.12
C VAL A 490 5.68 -14.06 8.83
N ALA A 491 5.72 -13.49 7.63
CA ALA A 491 4.72 -12.58 7.08
C ALA A 491 4.11 -13.11 5.78
N VAL A 492 4.20 -14.43 5.54
CA VAL A 492 3.57 -15.14 4.41
C VAL A 492 2.11 -15.40 4.75
N HIS A 493 1.19 -14.83 3.97
CA HIS A 493 -0.26 -14.98 4.20
C HIS A 493 -0.88 -16.07 3.33
N GLY A 494 -1.72 -16.89 3.96
CA GLY A 494 -2.35 -18.06 3.38
C GLY A 494 -1.37 -19.17 2.99
N GLY A 495 -1.94 -20.32 2.60
CA GLY A 495 -1.18 -21.49 2.15
C GLY A 495 -0.10 -21.91 3.14
N ILE A 496 1.12 -22.15 2.65
CA ILE A 496 2.22 -22.68 3.47
C ILE A 496 2.66 -21.77 4.63
N GLY A 497 2.29 -20.49 4.59
CA GLY A 497 2.56 -19.54 5.67
C GLY A 497 1.66 -19.72 6.90
N GLU A 498 0.46 -20.30 6.73
CA GLU A 498 -0.57 -20.37 7.77
C GLU A 498 -1.08 -21.80 8.04
N ASP A 499 -0.84 -22.76 7.15
CA ASP A 499 -1.34 -24.14 7.27
C ASP A 499 -0.45 -25.07 8.12
N GLY A 500 0.66 -24.56 8.64
CA GLY A 500 1.65 -25.31 9.43
C GLY A 500 2.81 -25.90 8.60
N THR A 501 2.80 -25.76 7.27
CA THR A 501 3.83 -26.33 6.40
C THR A 501 5.19 -25.65 6.59
N LEU A 502 5.27 -24.32 6.48
CA LEU A 502 6.52 -23.59 6.70
C LEU A 502 7.01 -23.75 8.15
N GLN A 503 6.09 -23.70 9.11
CA GLN A 503 6.36 -23.92 10.52
C GLN A 503 7.03 -25.27 10.75
N SER A 504 6.49 -26.35 10.17
CA SER A 504 7.03 -27.71 10.30
C SER A 504 8.46 -27.82 9.76
N LEU A 505 8.75 -27.14 8.64
CA LEU A 505 10.10 -27.12 8.06
C LEU A 505 11.10 -26.35 8.93
N LEU A 506 10.67 -25.26 9.55
CA LEU A 506 11.50 -24.46 10.46
C LEU A 506 11.76 -25.22 11.78
N GLU A 507 10.73 -25.83 12.37
CA GLU A 507 10.86 -26.66 13.58
C GLU A 507 11.79 -27.86 13.34
N ALA A 508 11.70 -28.52 12.18
CA ALA A 508 12.54 -29.66 11.83
C ALA A 508 14.05 -29.32 11.80
N GLU A 509 14.40 -28.07 11.47
CA GLU A 509 15.79 -27.58 11.46
C GLU A 509 16.17 -26.78 12.72
N GLY A 510 15.26 -26.66 13.70
CA GLY A 510 15.48 -25.91 14.93
C GLY A 510 15.67 -24.41 14.68
N VAL A 511 14.97 -23.83 13.69
CA VAL A 511 15.00 -22.40 13.39
C VAL A 511 13.83 -21.72 14.11
N PRO A 512 14.09 -20.72 14.99
CA PRO A 512 13.02 -20.01 15.69
C PRO A 512 12.24 -19.12 14.72
N TYR A 513 10.93 -19.00 14.94
CA TYR A 513 10.06 -18.20 14.09
C TYR A 513 8.85 -17.62 14.83
N THR A 514 8.33 -16.52 14.30
CA THR A 514 7.20 -15.79 14.89
C THR A 514 5.85 -16.43 14.59
N GLY A 515 4.94 -16.38 15.56
CA GLY A 515 3.57 -16.86 15.42
C GLY A 515 3.37 -18.31 15.86
N PRO A 516 2.16 -18.86 15.66
CA PRO A 516 1.77 -20.15 16.22
C PRO A 516 2.54 -21.36 15.68
N GLY A 517 2.53 -22.45 16.45
CA GLY A 517 3.08 -23.75 16.07
C GLY A 517 2.30 -24.52 15.02
N VAL A 518 2.88 -25.61 14.49
CA VAL A 518 2.30 -26.44 13.43
C VAL A 518 0.87 -26.89 13.74
N ALA A 519 0.62 -27.37 14.96
CA ALA A 519 -0.69 -27.87 15.36
C ALA A 519 -1.75 -26.76 15.37
N ALA A 520 -1.41 -25.61 15.96
CA ALA A 520 -2.28 -24.43 16.05
C ALA A 520 -2.60 -23.88 14.66
N SER A 521 -1.57 -23.64 13.83
CA SER A 521 -1.70 -23.21 12.43
C SER A 521 -2.65 -24.12 11.64
N LYS A 522 -2.45 -25.44 11.71
CA LYS A 522 -3.29 -26.40 11.01
C LYS A 522 -4.76 -26.40 11.48
N ILE A 523 -5.00 -26.25 12.79
CA ILE A 523 -6.36 -26.19 13.35
C ILE A 523 -7.04 -24.88 12.92
N CYS A 524 -6.35 -23.75 13.04
CA CYS A 524 -6.88 -22.41 12.74
C CYS A 524 -7.16 -22.20 11.25
N MET A 525 -6.35 -22.79 10.35
CA MET A 525 -6.60 -22.77 8.91
C MET A 525 -7.88 -23.52 8.52
N ASP A 526 -8.30 -24.51 9.32
CA ASP A 526 -9.56 -25.23 9.14
C ASP A 526 -10.63 -24.67 10.08
N LYS A 527 -11.49 -23.81 9.53
CA LYS A 527 -12.57 -23.14 10.29
C LYS A 527 -13.53 -24.12 11.00
N VAL A 528 -13.67 -25.35 10.48
CA VAL A 528 -14.49 -26.40 11.12
C VAL A 528 -13.71 -27.02 12.28
N ALA A 529 -12.44 -27.37 12.07
CA ALA A 529 -11.58 -27.90 13.13
C ALA A 529 -11.45 -26.90 14.29
N THR A 530 -11.29 -25.61 13.99
CA THR A 530 -11.28 -24.52 14.99
C THR A 530 -12.56 -24.53 15.82
N SER A 531 -13.73 -24.63 15.16
CA SER A 531 -15.02 -24.65 15.87
C SER A 531 -15.14 -25.88 16.78
N LEU A 532 -14.78 -27.06 16.27
CA LEU A 532 -14.81 -28.30 17.04
C LEU A 532 -13.88 -28.24 18.26
N ALA A 533 -12.71 -27.62 18.13
CA ALA A 533 -11.77 -27.44 19.23
C ALA A 533 -12.34 -26.57 20.36
N LEU A 534 -13.22 -25.62 20.04
CA LEU A 534 -13.77 -24.63 20.98
C LEU A 534 -15.15 -24.98 21.54
N ASN A 535 -15.88 -25.94 20.97
CA ASN A 535 -17.26 -26.25 21.37
C ASN A 535 -17.47 -26.55 22.86
N HIS A 536 -16.45 -27.05 23.55
CA HIS A 536 -16.52 -27.34 24.98
C HIS A 536 -16.46 -26.10 25.88
N LEU A 537 -16.26 -24.90 25.30
CA LEU A 537 -16.18 -23.62 26.00
C LEU A 537 -17.51 -22.86 26.08
N GLU A 538 -18.61 -23.45 25.61
CA GLU A 538 -19.94 -22.82 25.60
C GLU A 538 -20.37 -22.33 26.99
N ASP A 539 -20.13 -23.14 28.02
CA ASP A 539 -20.41 -22.80 29.43
C ASP A 539 -19.58 -21.63 29.97
N PHE A 540 -18.53 -21.22 29.25
CA PHE A 540 -17.67 -20.07 29.58
C PHE A 540 -18.02 -18.81 28.75
N GLY A 541 -19.09 -18.87 27.94
CA GLY A 541 -19.55 -17.78 27.09
C GLY A 541 -18.74 -17.63 25.80
N VAL A 542 -18.14 -18.71 25.32
CA VAL A 542 -17.46 -18.82 24.03
C VAL A 542 -18.27 -19.73 23.13
N PHE A 543 -18.82 -19.17 22.05
CA PHE A 543 -19.70 -19.83 21.12
C PHE A 543 -19.04 -19.99 19.75
N THR A 544 -19.48 -20.99 18.99
CA THR A 544 -19.05 -21.20 17.60
C THR A 544 -20.25 -21.21 16.66
N ILE A 545 -20.07 -20.70 15.45
CA ILE A 545 -21.13 -20.71 14.44
C ILE A 545 -21.26 -22.11 13.84
N LYS A 546 -22.49 -22.63 13.73
CA LYS A 546 -22.77 -23.91 13.07
C LYS A 546 -22.43 -23.84 11.57
N LYS A 547 -21.75 -24.88 11.05
CA LYS A 547 -21.18 -24.91 9.70
C LYS A 547 -21.58 -26.18 8.95
N GLU A 548 -21.92 -26.04 7.68
CA GLU A 548 -22.12 -27.13 6.72
C GLU A 548 -21.07 -27.03 5.61
N VAL A 549 -20.36 -28.12 5.33
CA VAL A 549 -19.28 -28.15 4.33
C VAL A 549 -19.72 -28.92 3.10
N TRP A 550 -19.55 -28.31 1.93
CA TRP A 550 -19.88 -28.93 0.65
C TRP A 550 -18.69 -28.89 -0.31
N LYS A 551 -18.55 -29.95 -1.11
CA LYS A 551 -17.58 -29.96 -2.21
C LYS A 551 -18.18 -29.24 -3.42
N LYS A 552 -17.35 -28.46 -4.12
CA LYS A 552 -17.73 -27.78 -5.37
C LYS A 552 -18.40 -28.75 -6.35
N ARG A 553 -17.79 -29.92 -6.57
CA ARG A 553 -18.34 -30.95 -7.48
C ARG A 553 -19.75 -31.41 -7.09
N ASP A 554 -20.06 -31.47 -5.79
CA ASP A 554 -21.34 -31.97 -5.30
C ASP A 554 -22.43 -30.88 -5.42
N LEU A 555 -22.03 -29.60 -5.31
CA LEU A 555 -22.88 -28.44 -5.58
C LEU A 555 -23.25 -28.34 -7.07
N LEU A 556 -22.30 -28.61 -7.97
CA LEU A 556 -22.51 -28.55 -9.43
C LEU A 556 -23.39 -29.69 -9.96
N GLN A 557 -23.51 -30.81 -9.23
CA GLN A 557 -24.25 -32.00 -9.69
C GLN A 557 -25.71 -32.04 -9.25
N LYS A 558 -26.09 -31.29 -8.20
CA LYS A 558 -27.44 -31.31 -7.63
C LYS A 558 -28.24 -30.08 -8.05
N PRO A 559 -29.58 -30.19 -8.18
CA PRO A 559 -30.42 -29.02 -8.38
C PRO A 559 -30.25 -28.01 -7.24
N THR A 560 -30.02 -26.74 -7.57
CA THR A 560 -29.72 -25.68 -6.58
C THR A 560 -30.80 -25.52 -5.52
N VAL A 561 -32.07 -25.71 -5.88
CA VAL A 561 -33.21 -25.64 -4.95
C VAL A 561 -33.11 -26.72 -3.87
N ASP A 562 -32.72 -27.96 -4.25
CA ASP A 562 -32.57 -29.06 -3.31
C ASP A 562 -31.39 -28.82 -2.36
N VAL A 563 -30.29 -28.27 -2.90
CA VAL A 563 -29.11 -27.88 -2.12
C VAL A 563 -29.47 -26.79 -1.11
N TRP A 564 -30.19 -25.74 -1.55
CA TRP A 564 -30.64 -24.66 -0.69
C TRP A 564 -31.53 -25.16 0.46
N LEU A 565 -32.51 -26.01 0.15
CA LEU A 565 -33.41 -26.60 1.16
C LEU A 565 -32.66 -27.49 2.15
N ASP A 566 -31.70 -28.30 1.69
CA ASP A 566 -30.89 -29.15 2.57
C ASP A 566 -30.02 -28.31 3.51
N ILE A 567 -29.33 -27.28 3.00
CA ILE A 567 -28.48 -26.39 3.80
C ILE A 567 -29.32 -25.61 4.82
N THR A 568 -30.39 -24.93 4.39
CA THR A 568 -31.24 -24.13 5.29
C THR A 568 -31.95 -24.97 6.35
N SER A 569 -32.38 -26.19 6.01
CA SER A 569 -32.95 -27.13 6.97
C SER A 569 -31.94 -27.58 8.03
N LYS A 570 -30.70 -27.91 7.63
CA LYS A 570 -29.63 -28.31 8.56
C LYS A 570 -29.18 -27.15 9.44
N LEU A 571 -29.00 -25.97 8.88
CA LEU A 571 -28.54 -24.78 9.61
C LEU A 571 -29.66 -24.09 10.41
N GLN A 572 -30.93 -24.40 10.12
CA GLN A 572 -32.11 -23.81 10.75
C GLN A 572 -32.16 -22.27 10.59
N CYS A 573 -31.85 -21.78 9.40
CA CYS A 573 -31.82 -20.36 9.08
C CYS A 573 -32.34 -20.07 7.67
N GLU A 574 -32.83 -18.84 7.45
CA GLU A 574 -33.35 -18.38 6.16
C GLU A 574 -32.30 -17.63 5.33
N THR A 575 -31.25 -17.11 5.98
CA THR A 575 -30.13 -16.43 5.33
C THR A 575 -28.83 -17.16 5.68
N ILE A 576 -27.99 -17.37 4.68
CA ILE A 576 -26.71 -18.06 4.83
C ILE A 576 -25.56 -17.18 4.35
N CYS A 577 -24.42 -17.33 5.01
CA CYS A 577 -23.13 -16.86 4.53
C CYS A 577 -22.41 -18.04 3.87
N VAL A 578 -21.94 -17.87 2.64
CA VAL A 578 -21.04 -18.82 1.96
C VAL A 578 -19.62 -18.27 1.95
N LYS A 579 -18.63 -19.13 2.19
CA LYS A 579 -17.21 -18.78 2.11
C LYS A 579 -16.33 -19.98 1.74
N PRO A 580 -15.14 -19.78 1.15
CA PRO A 580 -14.16 -20.84 0.97
C PRO A 580 -13.71 -21.45 2.31
N ALA A 581 -13.45 -22.76 2.32
CA ALA A 581 -13.07 -23.45 3.56
C ALA A 581 -11.61 -23.19 3.99
N ARG A 582 -10.71 -22.97 3.03
CA ARG A 582 -9.25 -22.93 3.23
C ARG A 582 -8.56 -21.72 2.57
N ASP A 583 -9.32 -20.76 2.06
CA ASP A 583 -8.77 -19.52 1.54
C ASP A 583 -9.00 -18.38 2.55
N GLY A 584 -8.21 -17.31 2.40
CA GLY A 584 -8.20 -16.15 3.29
C GLY A 584 -9.55 -15.46 3.51
N CYS A 585 -9.59 -14.61 4.51
CA CYS A 585 -10.75 -14.08 5.23
C CYS A 585 -11.80 -13.28 4.46
N SER A 586 -11.66 -13.06 3.15
CA SER A 586 -12.47 -12.05 2.43
C SER A 586 -12.69 -12.32 0.95
N THR A 587 -12.08 -13.35 0.38
CA THR A 587 -12.32 -13.73 -1.02
C THR A 587 -13.44 -14.76 -1.08
N GLY A 588 -14.44 -14.55 -1.95
CA GLY A 588 -15.57 -15.45 -2.16
C GLY A 588 -16.57 -15.50 -1.02
N VAL A 589 -16.61 -14.48 -0.14
CA VAL A 589 -17.60 -14.42 0.94
C VAL A 589 -18.87 -13.74 0.43
N ALA A 590 -20.03 -14.39 0.55
CA ALA A 590 -21.31 -13.83 0.09
C ALA A 590 -22.46 -14.15 1.05
N ARG A 591 -23.38 -13.17 1.22
CA ARG A 591 -24.67 -13.37 1.86
C ARG A 591 -25.67 -13.85 0.80
N LEU A 592 -26.26 -15.00 1.03
CA LEU A 592 -27.29 -15.59 0.16
C LEU A 592 -28.62 -15.63 0.92
N CYS A 593 -29.69 -15.18 0.28
CA CYS A 593 -31.04 -15.16 0.86
C CYS A 593 -32.03 -16.06 0.12
N SER A 594 -31.63 -16.64 -1.02
CA SER A 594 -32.49 -17.56 -1.76
C SER A 594 -31.71 -18.58 -2.59
N ALA A 595 -32.45 -19.56 -3.16
CA ALA A 595 -31.89 -20.53 -4.10
C ALA A 595 -31.37 -19.87 -5.39
N GLU A 596 -31.94 -18.73 -5.79
CA GLU A 596 -31.47 -17.94 -6.94
C GLU A 596 -30.11 -17.30 -6.66
N ASP A 597 -29.88 -16.77 -5.45
CA ASP A 597 -28.57 -16.23 -5.05
C ASP A 597 -27.51 -17.33 -5.09
N LEU A 598 -27.85 -18.52 -4.56
CA LEU A 598 -26.97 -19.69 -4.61
C LEU A 598 -26.64 -20.11 -6.05
N LEU A 599 -27.60 -19.99 -6.97
CA LEU A 599 -27.37 -20.31 -8.39
C LEU A 599 -26.37 -19.33 -9.02
N VAL A 600 -26.50 -18.04 -8.74
CA VAL A 600 -25.54 -17.02 -9.21
C VAL A 600 -24.13 -17.33 -8.69
N TYR A 601 -24.01 -17.67 -7.40
CA TYR A 601 -22.73 -18.01 -6.79
C TYR A 601 -22.11 -19.29 -7.38
N ILE A 602 -22.89 -20.36 -7.56
CA ILE A 602 -22.43 -21.61 -8.18
C ILE A 602 -21.98 -21.39 -9.62
N LYS A 603 -22.72 -20.59 -10.39
CA LYS A 603 -22.35 -20.26 -11.77
C LYS A 603 -21.00 -19.51 -11.83
N ALA A 604 -20.77 -18.58 -10.91
CA ALA A 604 -19.49 -17.90 -10.81
C ALA A 604 -18.32 -18.87 -10.54
N LEU A 605 -18.54 -19.88 -9.70
CA LEU A 605 -17.55 -20.94 -9.45
C LEU A 605 -17.31 -21.85 -10.67
N GLU A 606 -18.37 -22.19 -11.41
CA GLU A 606 -18.30 -23.03 -12.61
C GLU A 606 -17.54 -22.33 -13.74
N GLU A 607 -17.83 -21.05 -13.97
CA GLU A 607 -17.21 -20.23 -15.01
C GLU A 607 -15.80 -19.73 -14.62
N GLY A 608 -15.37 -19.95 -13.37
CA GLY A 608 -14.09 -19.47 -12.86
C GLY A 608 -13.98 -17.95 -12.90
N LEU A 609 -15.09 -17.25 -12.63
CA LEU A 609 -15.10 -15.79 -12.60
C LEU A 609 -14.13 -15.29 -11.53
N LEU A 610 -13.37 -14.25 -11.84
CA LEU A 610 -12.48 -13.59 -10.88
C LEU A 610 -13.26 -12.68 -9.92
N GLN A 611 -14.44 -12.21 -10.32
CA GLN A 611 -15.27 -11.27 -9.55
C GLN A 611 -16.76 -11.49 -9.84
N ILE A 612 -17.60 -11.30 -8.82
CA ILE A 612 -19.07 -11.18 -8.94
C ILE A 612 -19.42 -9.68 -8.88
N PRO A 613 -20.11 -9.12 -9.90
CA PRO A 613 -20.48 -7.71 -9.94
C PRO A 613 -21.37 -7.29 -8.75
N PRO A 614 -21.34 -6.00 -8.35
CA PRO A 614 -22.23 -5.49 -7.31
C PRO A 614 -23.71 -5.74 -7.62
N ASN A 615 -24.50 -6.01 -6.58
CA ASN A 615 -25.95 -6.23 -6.68
C ASN A 615 -26.36 -7.34 -7.67
N SER A 616 -25.54 -8.39 -7.78
CA SER A 616 -25.87 -9.62 -8.50
C SER A 616 -26.78 -10.56 -7.70
N PHE A 617 -26.86 -10.38 -6.37
CA PHE A 617 -27.74 -11.11 -5.46
C PHE A 617 -28.99 -10.31 -5.08
N SER A 618 -29.94 -10.96 -4.41
CA SER A 618 -31.20 -10.40 -3.95
C SER A 618 -31.04 -9.26 -2.93
N LYS A 619 -29.96 -9.28 -2.13
CA LYS A 619 -29.55 -8.20 -1.23
C LYS A 619 -28.47 -7.35 -1.88
N ALA A 620 -28.47 -6.05 -1.57
CA ALA A 620 -27.46 -5.14 -2.08
C ALA A 620 -26.08 -5.53 -1.56
N HIS A 621 -25.10 -5.55 -2.45
CA HIS A 621 -23.71 -5.90 -2.10
C HIS A 621 -22.72 -5.23 -3.05
N GLY A 622 -21.50 -4.99 -2.56
CA GLY A 622 -20.38 -4.51 -3.36
C GLY A 622 -19.83 -5.57 -4.32
N MET A 623 -18.73 -5.26 -5.02
CA MET A 623 -18.03 -6.26 -5.84
C MET A 623 -17.48 -7.35 -4.93
N ILE A 624 -17.64 -8.63 -5.30
CA ILE A 624 -17.07 -9.75 -4.54
C ILE A 624 -15.94 -10.36 -5.36
N GLU A 625 -14.72 -10.34 -4.84
CA GLU A 625 -13.58 -11.02 -5.46
C GLU A 625 -13.69 -12.54 -5.20
N MET A 626 -13.46 -13.35 -6.22
CA MET A 626 -13.56 -14.81 -6.15
C MET A 626 -12.16 -15.47 -6.13
N PRO A 627 -11.97 -16.59 -5.41
CA PRO A 627 -10.67 -17.24 -5.37
C PRO A 627 -10.29 -17.82 -6.73
N ASN A 628 -9.01 -17.72 -7.09
CA ASN A 628 -8.46 -18.28 -8.31
C ASN A 628 -7.21 -19.13 -7.99
N PRO A 629 -7.24 -20.47 -8.18
CA PRO A 629 -8.35 -21.25 -8.73
C PRO A 629 -9.57 -21.33 -7.79
N PRO A 630 -10.79 -21.64 -8.31
CA PRO A 630 -11.99 -21.77 -7.48
C PRO A 630 -11.87 -22.86 -6.41
N PRO A 631 -12.36 -22.61 -5.18
CA PRO A 631 -12.15 -23.51 -4.05
C PRO A 631 -12.84 -24.86 -4.25
N GLU A 632 -12.23 -25.93 -3.74
CA GLU A 632 -12.82 -27.28 -3.77
C GLU A 632 -13.84 -27.52 -2.66
N LEU A 633 -13.71 -26.79 -1.54
CA LEU A 633 -14.57 -26.91 -0.36
C LEU A 633 -15.13 -25.53 0.02
N LEU A 634 -16.44 -25.49 0.23
CA LEU A 634 -17.19 -24.30 0.66
C LEU A 634 -17.87 -24.56 1.99
N ILE A 635 -17.86 -23.55 2.85
CA ILE A 635 -18.55 -23.52 4.13
C ILE A 635 -19.81 -22.68 3.96
N PHE A 636 -20.93 -23.21 4.44
CA PHE A 636 -22.18 -22.50 4.63
C PHE A 636 -22.47 -22.38 6.13
N GLU A 637 -22.81 -21.18 6.57
CA GLU A 637 -23.12 -20.88 7.96
C GLU A 637 -24.30 -19.89 8.06
N PRO A 638 -25.05 -19.85 9.17
CA PRO A 638 -26.05 -18.82 9.38
C PRO A 638 -25.42 -17.43 9.29
N PHE A 639 -26.06 -16.53 8.55
CA PHE A 639 -25.65 -15.13 8.56
C PHE A 639 -26.05 -14.51 9.90
N ILE A 640 -25.07 -13.98 10.64
CA ILE A 640 -25.28 -13.35 11.94
C ILE A 640 -25.59 -11.87 11.73
N GLU A 641 -26.79 -11.44 12.09
CA GLU A 641 -27.14 -10.02 12.07
C GLU A 641 -26.56 -9.32 13.30
N THR A 642 -25.76 -8.29 13.06
CA THR A 642 -25.13 -7.45 14.08
C THR A 642 -25.65 -6.03 13.99
N ASP A 643 -25.52 -5.27 15.09
CA ASP A 643 -25.83 -3.85 15.07
C ASP A 643 -24.86 -3.09 14.16
N GLU A 644 -25.43 -2.28 13.27
CA GLU A 644 -24.66 -1.32 12.49
C GLU A 644 -24.28 -0.12 13.34
N ILE A 645 -23.06 0.37 13.12
CA ILE A 645 -22.55 1.57 13.76
C ILE A 645 -22.25 2.56 12.66
N ILE A 646 -22.89 3.73 12.71
CA ILE A 646 -22.79 4.73 11.65
C ILE A 646 -22.08 5.97 12.20
N VAL A 647 -21.04 6.42 11.52
CA VAL A 647 -20.39 7.69 11.80
C VAL A 647 -21.05 8.76 10.92
N SER A 648 -21.89 9.61 11.50
CA SER A 648 -22.53 10.70 10.75
C SER A 648 -21.76 12.01 10.90
N SER A 649 -21.28 12.54 9.78
CA SER A 649 -20.78 13.90 9.67
C SER A 649 -21.96 14.85 9.46
N LYS A 650 -22.60 15.31 10.55
CA LYS A 650 -23.63 16.36 10.44
C LYS A 650 -22.98 17.74 10.22
N SER A 651 -23.76 18.61 9.56
CA SER A 651 -23.44 19.94 9.01
C SER A 651 -22.63 20.89 9.90
N MET A 652 -21.97 21.86 9.25
CA MET A 652 -21.13 23.00 9.68
C MET A 652 -21.34 23.67 11.06
N GLU A 653 -22.40 23.36 11.81
CA GLU A 653 -22.72 23.97 13.10
C GLU A 653 -22.38 23.09 14.33
N GLU A 654 -22.24 21.76 14.19
CA GLU A 654 -21.78 20.87 15.29
C GLU A 654 -20.47 20.18 14.91
N LYS A 655 -19.38 20.55 15.60
CA LYS A 655 -17.98 20.24 15.20
C LYS A 655 -17.47 18.84 15.57
N THR A 656 -18.35 17.89 15.86
CA THR A 656 -17.94 16.52 16.21
C THR A 656 -18.76 15.50 15.41
N PRO A 657 -18.12 14.54 14.71
CA PRO A 657 -18.85 13.43 14.11
C PRO A 657 -19.67 12.73 15.19
N SER A 658 -20.96 12.53 14.93
CA SER A 658 -21.84 11.86 15.89
C SER A 658 -21.95 10.38 15.53
N LEU A 659 -21.61 9.54 16.51
CA LEU A 659 -21.59 8.10 16.41
C LEU A 659 -22.99 7.58 16.76
N VAL A 660 -23.66 6.96 15.80
CA VAL A 660 -25.04 6.47 15.94
C VAL A 660 -25.01 4.96 16.04
N TRP A 661 -25.60 4.44 17.12
CA TRP A 661 -25.76 3.01 17.37
C TRP A 661 -27.11 2.77 18.05
N GLU A 662 -27.96 1.96 17.41
CA GLU A 662 -29.33 1.68 17.91
C GLU A 662 -29.36 0.57 18.97
N GLY A 663 -28.38 -0.34 18.95
CA GLY A 663 -28.25 -1.37 19.97
C GLY A 663 -29.37 -2.42 19.95
N THR A 664 -29.87 -2.82 18.79
CA THR A 664 -31.05 -3.69 18.65
C THR A 664 -30.73 -5.15 18.95
N SER A 665 -29.69 -5.71 18.32
CA SER A 665 -29.21 -7.07 18.54
C SER A 665 -28.30 -7.17 19.76
N ARG A 666 -27.64 -6.07 20.16
CA ARG A 666 -26.57 -6.03 21.17
C ARG A 666 -25.31 -6.81 20.77
N TRP A 667 -25.20 -7.25 19.52
CA TRP A 667 -24.03 -7.94 18.98
C TRP A 667 -23.31 -7.04 18.00
N VAL A 668 -21.99 -6.94 18.12
CA VAL A 668 -21.13 -6.18 17.22
C VAL A 668 -19.97 -7.04 16.74
N GLU A 669 -19.50 -6.81 15.52
CA GLU A 669 -18.29 -7.43 15.00
C GLU A 669 -17.06 -6.74 15.62
N VAL A 670 -16.15 -7.55 16.17
CA VAL A 670 -14.87 -7.09 16.71
C VAL A 670 -13.73 -7.89 16.13
N THR A 671 -12.60 -7.20 16.00
CA THR A 671 -11.30 -7.82 15.73
C THR A 671 -10.43 -7.65 16.96
N VAL A 672 -9.72 -8.70 17.35
CA VAL A 672 -8.89 -8.69 18.57
C VAL A 672 -7.54 -9.34 18.29
N GLY A 673 -6.46 -8.58 18.47
CA GLY A 673 -5.11 -9.10 18.48
C GLY A 673 -4.80 -9.82 19.77
N VAL A 674 -4.10 -10.95 19.68
CA VAL A 674 -3.55 -11.64 20.84
C VAL A 674 -2.05 -11.77 20.68
N ILE A 675 -1.30 -11.53 21.76
CA ILE A 675 0.16 -11.65 21.81
C ILE A 675 0.58 -12.39 23.07
N GLY A 676 1.64 -13.20 23.00
CA GLY A 676 2.14 -13.87 24.20
C GLY A 676 2.83 -15.19 23.92
N LYS A 677 2.98 -15.98 24.98
CA LYS A 677 3.54 -17.34 24.91
C LYS A 677 2.42 -18.35 25.04
N HIS A 678 2.71 -19.58 24.64
CA HIS A 678 1.81 -20.70 24.84
C HIS A 678 1.32 -20.78 26.30
N GLY A 679 -0.01 -20.75 26.49
CA GLY A 679 -0.68 -20.79 27.80
C GLY A 679 -0.63 -19.49 28.60
N LEU A 680 -0.09 -18.42 28.02
CA LEU A 680 -0.01 -17.07 28.57
C LEU A 680 -0.25 -16.05 27.45
N MET A 681 -1.30 -16.28 26.65
CA MET A 681 -1.72 -15.33 25.63
C MET A 681 -2.46 -14.15 26.27
N HIS A 682 -2.15 -12.95 25.80
CA HIS A 682 -2.80 -11.73 26.24
C HIS A 682 -3.59 -11.09 25.10
N SER A 683 -4.83 -10.73 25.37
CA SER A 683 -5.66 -9.97 24.44
C SER A 683 -5.25 -8.50 24.46
N LEU A 684 -4.97 -7.95 23.28
CA LEU A 684 -4.98 -6.50 23.08
C LEU A 684 -6.42 -5.98 23.18
N SER A 685 -6.58 -4.68 23.30
CA SER A 685 -7.87 -4.01 23.34
C SER A 685 -8.67 -4.28 22.05
N PRO A 686 -9.89 -4.85 22.12
CA PRO A 686 -10.73 -5.09 20.95
C PRO A 686 -10.97 -3.83 20.09
N SER A 687 -11.19 -4.03 18.79
CA SER A 687 -11.58 -2.96 17.88
C SER A 687 -12.91 -3.28 17.25
N VAL A 688 -13.83 -2.31 17.24
CA VAL A 688 -15.08 -2.41 16.49
C VAL A 688 -14.88 -1.75 15.13
N THR A 689 -15.08 -2.52 14.06
CA THR A 689 -14.96 -2.02 12.69
C THR A 689 -16.29 -1.43 12.25
N VAL A 690 -16.27 -0.17 11.82
CA VAL A 690 -17.44 0.53 11.28
C VAL A 690 -17.46 0.34 9.76
N LYS A 691 -18.55 -0.22 9.26
CA LYS A 691 -18.81 -0.45 7.82
C LYS A 691 -19.18 0.87 7.15
N GLU A 692 -18.59 1.21 6.00
CA GLU A 692 -19.01 2.40 5.24
C GLU A 692 -20.24 2.11 4.37
N ALA A 693 -20.33 0.92 3.77
CA ALA A 693 -21.50 0.48 3.00
C ALA A 693 -21.59 -1.05 2.85
N GLY A 694 -22.82 -1.60 2.90
CA GLY A 694 -23.11 -3.02 2.62
C GLY A 694 -23.03 -3.95 3.82
N ASP A 695 -23.38 -5.23 3.60
CA ASP A 695 -23.55 -6.22 4.67
C ASP A 695 -22.21 -6.82 5.19
N ILE A 696 -21.18 -6.84 4.34
CA ILE A 696 -19.88 -7.51 4.57
C ILE A 696 -18.75 -6.51 4.32
N LEU A 697 -17.76 -6.46 5.22
CA LEU A 697 -16.56 -5.64 5.07
C LEU A 697 -15.76 -6.04 3.83
N SER A 698 -15.46 -5.07 2.98
CA SER A 698 -14.60 -5.21 1.80
C SER A 698 -13.12 -5.43 2.18
N LEU A 699 -12.33 -5.97 1.24
CA LEU A 699 -10.87 -6.08 1.39
C LEU A 699 -10.24 -4.71 1.61
N GLU A 700 -10.71 -3.70 0.88
CA GLU A 700 -10.26 -2.33 1.02
C GLU A 700 -10.50 -1.81 2.44
N GLU A 701 -11.70 -1.98 3.02
CA GLU A 701 -11.98 -1.55 4.41
C GLU A 701 -11.14 -2.29 5.47
N LYS A 702 -10.78 -3.56 5.21
CA LYS A 702 -9.99 -4.37 6.16
C LYS A 702 -8.48 -4.08 6.13
N PHE A 703 -7.92 -3.77 4.97
CA PHE A 703 -6.47 -3.77 4.77
C PHE A 703 -5.88 -2.46 4.25
N GLN A 704 -6.69 -1.57 3.69
CA GLN A 704 -6.24 -0.30 3.13
C GLN A 704 -6.33 0.82 4.19
N GLY A 705 -5.29 1.66 4.25
CA GLY A 705 -5.32 2.84 5.11
C GLY A 705 -6.33 3.86 4.63
N GLY A 706 -7.20 4.31 5.54
CA GLY A 706 -8.13 5.42 5.31
C GLY A 706 -9.50 5.03 4.72
N THR A 707 -9.79 3.75 4.55
CA THR A 707 -11.08 3.22 4.06
C THR A 707 -11.91 2.56 5.17
N GLY A 708 -11.28 1.96 6.18
CA GLY A 708 -11.95 1.37 7.34
C GLY A 708 -11.83 2.23 8.60
N ILE A 709 -12.95 2.48 9.28
CA ILE A 709 -12.95 3.15 10.60
C ILE A 709 -12.90 2.08 11.69
N ASN A 710 -11.82 2.08 12.48
CA ASN A 710 -11.65 1.16 13.61
C ASN A 710 -11.79 1.93 14.93
N LEU A 711 -12.82 1.61 15.72
CA LEU A 711 -13.02 2.19 17.05
C LEU A 711 -12.27 1.35 18.09
N THR A 712 -11.13 1.87 18.57
CA THR A 712 -10.20 1.14 19.46
C THR A 712 -9.82 2.01 20.67
N PRO A 713 -10.05 1.55 21.92
CA PRO A 713 -10.98 0.47 22.29
C PRO A 713 -12.43 0.82 21.86
N PRO A 714 -13.39 -0.12 21.99
CA PRO A 714 -14.78 0.18 21.70
C PRO A 714 -15.26 1.30 22.66
N PRO A 715 -15.99 2.31 22.17
CA PRO A 715 -16.44 3.42 23.02
C PRO A 715 -17.32 2.92 24.18
N PRO A 716 -17.24 3.54 25.37
CA PRO A 716 -18.09 3.18 26.52
C PRO A 716 -19.60 3.29 26.25
N SER A 717 -20.00 4.07 25.24
CA SER A 717 -21.38 4.17 24.78
C SER A 717 -21.87 2.91 24.06
N ILE A 718 -20.96 2.07 23.57
CA ILE A 718 -21.25 0.81 22.88
C ILE A 718 -21.04 -0.37 23.82
N MET A 719 -19.85 -0.47 24.41
CA MET A 719 -19.46 -1.60 25.26
C MET A 719 -18.97 -1.10 26.62
N SER A 720 -19.54 -1.63 27.69
CA SER A 720 -19.10 -1.28 29.05
C SER A 720 -17.69 -1.81 29.34
N ALA A 721 -16.97 -1.17 30.28
CA ALA A 721 -15.64 -1.64 30.67
C ALA A 721 -15.65 -3.07 31.25
N GLU A 722 -16.74 -3.48 31.91
CA GLU A 722 -16.90 -4.84 32.42
C GLU A 722 -17.09 -5.87 31.29
N ALA A 723 -17.94 -5.54 30.30
CA ALA A 723 -18.14 -6.40 29.13
C ALA A 723 -16.87 -6.51 28.28
N LEU A 724 -16.13 -5.39 28.13
CA LEU A 724 -14.85 -5.34 27.44
C LEU A 724 -13.82 -6.27 28.11
N GLU A 725 -13.70 -6.21 29.43
CA GLU A 725 -12.76 -7.05 30.18
C GLU A 725 -13.13 -8.54 30.09
N LYS A 726 -14.42 -8.88 30.20
CA LYS A 726 -14.91 -10.25 30.00
C LYS A 726 -14.66 -10.75 28.57
N CYS A 727 -14.82 -9.89 27.57
CA CYS A 727 -14.47 -10.20 26.19
C CYS A 727 -12.98 -10.53 26.06
N LYS A 728 -12.07 -9.69 26.60
CA LYS A 728 -10.63 -9.96 26.61
C LYS A 728 -10.30 -11.32 27.23
N GLN A 729 -10.84 -11.63 28.41
CA GLN A 729 -10.62 -12.90 29.10
C GLN A 729 -11.09 -14.12 28.29
N ARG A 730 -12.22 -14.00 27.57
CA ARG A 730 -12.71 -15.07 26.69
C ARG A 730 -11.83 -15.23 25.46
N ILE A 731 -11.36 -14.13 24.87
CA ILE A 731 -10.42 -14.16 23.74
C ILE A 731 -9.09 -14.80 24.15
N GLU A 732 -8.58 -14.53 25.35
CA GLU A 732 -7.40 -15.19 25.91
C GLU A 732 -7.64 -16.70 26.10
N LEU A 733 -8.79 -17.08 26.67
CA LEU A 733 -9.18 -18.49 26.82
C LEU A 733 -9.24 -19.23 25.47
N ILE A 734 -9.77 -18.57 24.43
CA ILE A 734 -9.79 -19.10 23.06
C ILE A 734 -8.36 -19.32 22.56
N ALA A 735 -7.50 -18.30 22.71
CA ALA A 735 -6.13 -18.35 22.22
C ALA A 735 -5.33 -19.47 22.88
N ASP A 736 -5.42 -19.61 24.20
CA ASP A 736 -4.75 -20.67 24.95
C ASP A 736 -5.31 -22.06 24.61
N THR A 737 -6.62 -22.19 24.43
CA THR A 737 -7.26 -23.47 24.04
C THR A 737 -6.80 -23.94 22.66
N LEU A 738 -6.63 -23.01 21.72
CA LEU A 738 -6.10 -23.27 20.39
C LEU A 738 -4.57 -23.39 20.35
N GLN A 739 -3.90 -23.30 21.50
CA GLN A 739 -2.45 -23.40 21.63
C GLN A 739 -1.70 -22.33 20.82
N LEU A 740 -2.29 -21.14 20.69
CA LEU A 740 -1.66 -20.01 20.02
C LEU A 740 -0.42 -19.54 20.81
N GLU A 741 0.54 -18.97 20.09
CA GLU A 741 1.74 -18.36 20.65
C GLU A 741 2.30 -17.31 19.68
N GLY A 742 3.14 -16.41 20.19
CA GLY A 742 3.65 -15.28 19.44
C GLY A 742 2.56 -14.23 19.26
N PHE A 743 1.86 -14.29 18.13
CA PHE A 743 0.77 -13.37 17.81
C PHE A 743 -0.29 -14.03 16.93
N SER A 744 -1.52 -13.56 17.01
CA SER A 744 -2.62 -13.93 16.12
C SER A 744 -3.70 -12.85 16.13
N ARG A 745 -4.65 -12.93 15.19
CA ARG A 745 -5.85 -12.08 15.17
C ARG A 745 -7.08 -12.96 15.25
N ILE A 746 -7.99 -12.64 16.17
CA ILE A 746 -9.25 -13.34 16.35
C ILE A 746 -10.36 -12.39 15.93
N ASP A 747 -11.14 -12.81 14.95
CA ASP A 747 -12.32 -12.09 14.49
C ASP A 747 -13.55 -12.77 15.10
N ALA A 748 -14.42 -11.98 15.74
CA ALA A 748 -15.55 -12.50 16.50
C ALA A 748 -16.73 -11.52 16.52
N PHE A 749 -17.93 -12.04 16.78
CA PHE A 749 -19.04 -11.21 17.24
C PHE A 749 -19.05 -11.20 18.77
N VAL A 750 -19.31 -10.03 19.35
CA VAL A 750 -19.35 -9.87 20.80
C VAL A 750 -20.66 -9.26 21.25
N ASN A 751 -21.27 -9.87 22.26
CA ASN A 751 -22.38 -9.26 22.97
C ASN A 751 -21.86 -8.13 23.86
N VAL A 752 -22.32 -6.91 23.61
CA VAL A 752 -21.79 -5.69 24.25
C VAL A 752 -22.13 -5.55 25.74
N ASP A 753 -23.08 -6.34 26.24
CA ASP A 753 -23.51 -6.32 27.64
C ASP A 753 -22.84 -7.43 28.45
N SER A 754 -22.85 -8.67 27.94
CA SER A 754 -22.30 -9.84 28.63
C SER A 754 -20.81 -10.06 28.36
N GLY A 755 -20.29 -9.50 27.26
CA GLY A 755 -18.95 -9.76 26.72
C GLY A 755 -18.81 -11.15 26.09
N GLU A 756 -19.91 -11.88 25.88
CA GLU A 756 -19.90 -13.22 25.27
C GLU A 756 -19.36 -13.14 23.84
N VAL A 757 -18.63 -14.16 23.44
CA VAL A 757 -17.88 -14.19 22.17
C VAL A 757 -18.43 -15.29 21.29
N LEU A 758 -18.78 -14.95 20.05
CA LEU A 758 -19.12 -15.90 18.99
C LEU A 758 -18.03 -15.84 17.91
N ILE A 759 -17.23 -16.90 17.80
CA ILE A 759 -16.03 -16.93 16.94
C ILE A 759 -16.43 -16.93 15.46
N ILE A 760 -15.80 -16.04 14.69
CA ILE A 760 -15.87 -16.05 13.22
C ILE A 760 -14.69 -16.84 12.66
N GLU A 761 -13.46 -16.42 13.00
CA GLU A 761 -12.22 -17.06 12.54
C GLU A 761 -10.99 -16.64 13.36
N VAL A 762 -9.91 -17.41 13.22
CA VAL A 762 -8.62 -17.16 13.85
C VAL A 762 -7.54 -17.13 12.77
N ASN A 763 -6.79 -16.04 12.73
CA ASN A 763 -5.71 -15.80 11.78
C ASN A 763 -4.37 -15.94 12.48
N THR A 764 -3.58 -16.93 12.06
CA THR A 764 -2.29 -17.24 12.70
C THR A 764 -1.16 -16.35 12.21
N VAL A 765 -1.26 -15.84 10.98
CA VAL A 765 -0.36 -14.82 10.43
C VAL A 765 -1.23 -13.68 9.89
N PRO A 766 -1.82 -12.84 10.76
CA PRO A 766 -2.68 -11.75 10.30
C PRO A 766 -1.90 -10.69 9.50
N GLY A 767 -2.60 -9.99 8.60
CA GLY A 767 -2.06 -8.85 7.86
C GLY A 767 -1.42 -7.80 8.78
N MET A 768 -0.18 -7.43 8.50
CA MET A 768 0.63 -6.46 9.26
C MET A 768 0.98 -5.24 8.41
N THR A 769 0.05 -4.79 7.57
CA THR A 769 0.19 -3.53 6.81
C THR A 769 0.31 -2.33 7.78
N PRO A 770 0.81 -1.17 7.33
CA PRO A 770 0.90 0.02 8.19
C PRO A 770 -0.44 0.45 8.82
N SER A 771 -1.57 0.03 8.24
CA SER A 771 -2.93 0.33 8.71
C SER A 771 -3.59 -0.83 9.45
N THR A 772 -2.84 -1.87 9.79
CA THR A 772 -3.38 -3.02 10.53
C THR A 772 -3.95 -2.59 11.88
N VAL A 773 -5.13 -3.13 12.19
CA VAL A 773 -5.82 -2.89 13.46
C VAL A 773 -4.96 -3.28 14.67
N LEU A 774 -4.07 -4.28 14.54
CA LEU A 774 -3.16 -4.72 15.60
C LEU A 774 -2.28 -3.59 16.14
N ILE A 775 -1.80 -2.69 15.25
CA ILE A 775 -0.99 -1.54 15.66
C ILE A 775 -1.84 -0.54 16.45
N HIS A 776 -3.09 -0.30 16.02
CA HIS A 776 -4.00 0.59 16.75
C HIS A 776 -4.27 0.03 18.15
N GLN A 777 -4.51 -1.27 18.28
CA GLN A 777 -4.75 -1.93 19.56
C GLN A 777 -3.52 -1.85 20.46
N ALA A 778 -2.34 -2.16 19.93
CA ALA A 778 -1.07 -2.05 20.66
C ALA A 778 -0.80 -0.62 21.17
N LEU A 779 -1.15 0.41 20.39
CA LEU A 779 -1.04 1.82 20.79
C LEU A 779 -2.02 2.24 21.89
N THR A 780 -3.14 1.52 22.07
CA THR A 780 -4.10 1.80 23.14
C THR A 780 -3.76 1.14 24.47
N GLU A 781 -2.84 0.18 24.48
CA GLU A 781 -2.37 -0.47 25.70
C GLU A 781 -1.64 0.52 26.64
N GLN A 782 -1.45 0.12 27.90
CA GLN A 782 -0.78 0.94 28.91
C GLN A 782 0.42 0.18 29.52
N PRO A 783 1.67 0.61 29.25
CA PRO A 783 2.06 1.73 28.36
C PRO A 783 1.79 1.43 26.87
N PRO A 784 1.63 2.47 26.02
CA PRO A 784 1.37 2.29 24.60
C PRO A 784 2.57 1.64 23.90
N MET A 785 2.29 0.67 23.05
CA MET A 785 3.31 -0.05 22.28
C MET A 785 3.35 0.48 20.85
N TYR A 786 4.35 1.31 20.56
CA TYR A 786 4.55 1.89 19.22
C TYR A 786 4.96 0.82 18.19
N PRO A 787 4.72 1.03 16.88
CA PRO A 787 4.96 0.03 15.84
C PRO A 787 6.33 -0.67 15.91
N GLN A 788 7.41 0.08 16.09
CA GLN A 788 8.76 -0.47 16.22
C GLN A 788 8.89 -1.41 17.43
N GLN A 789 8.32 -1.04 18.57
CA GLN A 789 8.33 -1.86 19.79
C GLN A 789 7.42 -3.08 19.65
N PHE A 790 6.29 -2.93 18.97
CA PHE A 790 5.36 -4.02 18.69
C PHE A 790 6.04 -5.13 17.89
N PHE A 791 6.59 -4.82 16.72
CA PHE A 791 7.27 -5.82 15.90
C PHE A 791 8.49 -6.43 16.59
N ARG A 792 9.23 -5.63 17.38
CA ARG A 792 10.36 -6.16 18.17
C ARG A 792 9.88 -7.15 19.23
N THR A 793 8.78 -6.85 19.92
CA THR A 793 8.19 -7.75 20.92
C THR A 793 7.78 -9.09 20.30
N LEU A 794 7.17 -9.07 19.10
CA LEU A 794 6.80 -10.28 18.38
C LEU A 794 8.01 -11.14 18.01
N LEU A 795 9.10 -10.50 17.58
CA LEU A 795 10.36 -11.18 17.26
C LEU A 795 11.02 -11.77 18.52
N ASP A 796 11.05 -11.02 19.63
CA ASP A 796 11.66 -11.48 20.88
C ASP A 796 10.91 -12.69 21.46
N LEU A 797 9.57 -12.70 21.38
CA LEU A 797 8.74 -13.85 21.80
C LEU A 797 9.15 -15.15 21.10
N SER A 798 9.51 -15.09 19.81
CA SER A 798 9.95 -16.28 19.07
C SER A 798 11.34 -16.79 19.46
N SER A 799 12.20 -15.91 19.97
CA SER A 799 13.55 -16.29 20.44
C SER A 799 13.50 -17.00 21.79
N GLU A 800 12.40 -16.83 22.53
CA GLU A 800 12.14 -17.48 23.82
C GLU A 800 11.40 -18.82 23.67
N ARG A 801 11.07 -19.22 22.43
CA ARG A 801 10.45 -20.51 22.12
C ARG A 801 11.43 -21.64 22.43
N SER A 802 10.97 -22.63 23.18
CA SER A 802 11.70 -23.89 23.36
C SER A 802 11.44 -24.75 22.13
N LEU A 803 12.42 -24.82 21.22
CA LEU A 803 12.38 -25.67 20.02
C LEU A 803 12.78 -27.11 20.31
#